data_AF-A0A2S4VKF3-F1
#
_entry.id   AF-A0A2S4VKF3-F1
#
_cell.length_a   1.000
_cell.length_b   1.000
_cell.length_c   1.000
_cell.angle_alpha   90.00
_cell.angle_beta   90.00
_cell.angle_gamma   90.00
#
_symmetry.space_group_name_H-M   'P 1'
#
loop_
_entity.id
_entity.type
_entity.pdbx_description
1 polymer ?
#
loop_
_entity_poly.entity_id
_entity_poly.type
_entity_poly.pdbx_seq_one_letter_code
_entity_poly.pdbx_strand_id
1 'polypeptide(L)'
;MFYSPTEMGIDAVVLMVLVLPPWFHLGHGTSGAERACHCASSIGLRASSEYKYPLPSPKLTFILTNFDTKDQSDKKMKLFSLLLLLQFLCSSQAQQVGTEKPEKAVPFTVQQCDNGACKPVQGGLTIDANWRWTHKAGQDCYQGTKWDPTICANGDDCAKNCAIEGADYEKDYGVVPTGADSVTLKFVTNKNVGSRMYLLDASGQKYQITELGTVTLSALEISNSLPERPTARAGRAKVQMQGKAKWAIAVLRWTSGKRIRFHKHSRHTCKDISAKPCTGALCGDGEGNRYKGLCDKDGCDFASYRWGATNSTVKARRGELSEIRRVYVQDGKVIQNEAVKIKGMTKPTADSLTEEFCTANKQMTGDENHFGKNGGLKRLGDSMAKGMVLVMSIWDDGEAKMQWLDGTYPPGKSADTFGAKRGTCEANTGDPTTVRAANPDASVTFSNVKIGPIVKVAADTAAQQVGTEKPEKAVPFTVQQCDNGACKPVQGGLTIDANWRWTHKAGQDCYQGTKWDPTICANGDDCAKNCAIEGADYEKDYGVVPTGTDSVTLKFVTNKNVGSRMYLLDASGQKYQMFMLKNKQFSFDVDVSKLPCGINGALYFTAMDADGGTSAFPNNKAGAKYGTGYCDAQCPRDIKFIAGKANSEGWQGEGTDAGKGKMGNCCPEMDIWEANSISQAFTPHTCKDISAKPCTGALCGDGEGNRYKGLCDKDGCDFASYRWGATEFYGKGKKVDTSKKMTVTTQFVTKDNTDRGELSEIRRVYVQDGKIKGMTKPTADSLTEEFCTANKQMTGDENHFGKNGGLKRLGDSMAKGMVLVMSIWDDGEAKMQWLDGTYPPGKSADTFGAKRGTCEANTGDPTTVRAANPDASVTFSNVKIGPIVKVAADAAGGTAPKN
;
A
#
# COMPACT_ATOMS: atom_id res chain seq x y z
N MET A 1 -50.67 26.38 -18.10
CA MET A 1 -51.19 27.75 -17.91
C MET A 1 -50.49 28.36 -16.70
N PHE A 2 -50.41 29.68 -16.60
CA PHE A 2 -49.81 30.37 -15.45
C PHE A 2 -50.72 30.26 -14.21
N TYR A 3 -50.15 30.13 -13.01
CA TYR A 3 -50.19 31.16 -11.95
C TYR A 3 -49.35 30.73 -10.72
N SER A 4 -48.96 31.71 -9.91
CA SER A 4 -48.29 31.64 -8.59
C SER A 4 -48.57 32.97 -7.87
N PRO A 5 -47.96 33.30 -6.70
CA PRO A 5 -47.64 32.51 -5.50
C PRO A 5 -48.41 33.07 -4.26
N THR A 6 -48.12 32.57 -3.03
CA THR A 6 -48.21 33.21 -1.67
C THR A 6 -48.54 32.15 -0.60
N GLU A 7 -48.08 32.19 0.65
CA GLU A 7 -46.83 32.73 1.22
C GLU A 7 -46.55 32.05 2.59
N MET A 8 -45.32 32.20 3.09
CA MET A 8 -44.75 31.77 4.40
C MET A 8 -45.60 31.07 5.48
N GLY A 9 -45.09 29.94 5.99
CA GLY A 9 -45.47 29.35 7.29
C GLY A 9 -44.69 28.06 7.59
N ILE A 10 -43.90 28.03 8.68
CA ILE A 10 -43.05 26.90 9.08
C ILE A 10 -43.65 26.23 10.32
N ASP A 11 -43.86 24.90 10.29
CA ASP A 11 -43.32 24.02 11.34
C ASP A 11 -43.30 22.52 10.95
N ALA A 12 -42.59 21.70 11.74
CA ALA A 12 -42.11 20.38 11.32
C ALA A 12 -43.07 19.19 11.54
N VAL A 13 -42.97 18.17 10.65
CA VAL A 13 -43.51 16.82 10.87
C VAL A 13 -42.45 15.77 10.51
N VAL A 14 -42.28 14.76 11.37
CA VAL A 14 -41.30 13.66 11.23
C VAL A 14 -41.84 12.57 10.31
N LEU A 15 -40.98 12.03 9.42
CA LEU A 15 -41.29 10.83 8.63
C LEU A 15 -40.28 9.71 8.89
N MET A 16 -40.71 8.64 9.57
CA MET A 16 -39.96 7.39 9.63
C MET A 16 -40.21 6.55 8.38
N VAL A 17 -39.16 5.92 7.83
CA VAL A 17 -39.29 4.93 6.75
C VAL A 17 -38.81 3.57 7.25
N LEU A 18 -39.76 2.64 7.40
CA LEU A 18 -39.49 1.22 7.67
C LEU A 18 -39.21 0.48 6.37
N VAL A 19 -38.22 -0.42 6.38
CA VAL A 19 -37.90 -1.31 5.24
C VAL A 19 -37.96 -2.76 5.72
N LEU A 20 -38.78 -3.59 5.07
CA LEU A 20 -38.97 -5.01 5.37
C LEU A 20 -38.23 -5.91 4.35
N PRO A 21 -37.69 -7.08 4.76
CA PRO A 21 -37.02 -8.01 3.85
C PRO A 21 -38.01 -9.00 3.18
N PRO A 22 -37.82 -9.35 1.89
CA PRO A 22 -38.59 -10.39 1.21
C PRO A 22 -38.09 -11.83 1.49
N TRP A 23 -38.86 -12.82 1.03
CA TRP A 23 -38.88 -14.20 1.53
C TRP A 23 -38.06 -15.26 0.76
N PHE A 24 -38.03 -16.47 1.37
CA PHE A 24 -37.58 -17.75 0.80
C PHE A 24 -38.23 -18.13 -0.54
N HIS A 25 -37.57 -19.02 -1.29
CA HIS A 25 -38.24 -19.99 -2.17
C HIS A 25 -37.60 -21.40 -2.06
N LEU A 26 -38.43 -22.41 -2.30
CA LEU A 26 -38.08 -23.85 -2.34
C LEU A 26 -37.62 -24.27 -3.75
N GLY A 27 -37.25 -25.54 -3.94
CA GLY A 27 -36.86 -26.08 -5.26
C GLY A 27 -37.04 -27.59 -5.42
N HIS A 28 -36.71 -28.07 -6.63
CA HIS A 28 -36.54 -29.47 -7.05
C HIS A 28 -35.22 -29.53 -7.88
N GLY A 29 -34.46 -30.62 -8.05
CA GLY A 29 -34.79 -32.04 -8.28
C GLY A 29 -34.59 -32.35 -9.78
N THR A 30 -33.93 -33.40 -10.28
CA THR A 30 -33.23 -34.60 -9.70
C THR A 30 -31.84 -34.77 -10.41
N SER A 31 -31.12 -35.88 -10.64
CA SER A 31 -31.15 -37.35 -10.38
C SER A 31 -29.76 -37.98 -10.60
N GLY A 32 -29.48 -39.19 -10.06
CA GLY A 32 -28.28 -40.03 -10.35
C GLY A 32 -27.20 -39.95 -9.26
N ALA A 33 -26.74 -41.02 -8.58
CA ALA A 33 -26.10 -42.29 -9.04
C ALA A 33 -24.67 -42.06 -9.58
N GLU A 34 -23.60 -42.76 -9.18
CA GLU A 34 -23.35 -43.93 -8.27
C GLU A 34 -21.82 -43.94 -7.93
N ARG A 35 -21.15 -44.64 -6.98
CA ARG A 35 -21.33 -45.71 -5.95
C ARG A 35 -20.58 -45.25 -4.65
N ALA A 36 -20.71 -45.78 -3.42
CA ALA A 36 -20.99 -47.11 -2.81
C ALA A 36 -19.76 -48.04 -2.61
N CYS A 37 -19.18 -48.02 -1.38
CA CYS A 37 -18.46 -49.09 -0.63
C CYS A 37 -17.53 -48.50 0.46
N HIS A 38 -17.09 -49.22 1.51
CA HIS A 38 -17.81 -49.93 2.59
C HIS A 38 -16.82 -50.19 3.76
N CYS A 39 -17.32 -50.63 4.93
CA CYS A 39 -16.59 -50.96 6.19
C CYS A 39 -16.11 -49.76 7.03
N ALA A 40 -16.40 -49.60 8.34
CA ALA A 40 -16.48 -50.52 9.50
C ALA A 40 -15.09 -50.96 10.01
N SER A 41 -14.75 -50.97 11.32
CA SER A 41 -15.41 -50.52 12.57
C SER A 41 -14.32 -50.36 13.68
N SER A 42 -14.51 -50.07 14.98
CA SER A 42 -15.68 -49.90 15.90
C SER A 42 -15.26 -49.01 17.11
N ILE A 43 -15.91 -49.13 18.29
CA ILE A 43 -15.61 -48.49 19.60
C ILE A 43 -15.93 -46.97 19.65
N GLY A 44 -16.59 -46.42 20.68
CA GLY A 44 -17.24 -47.04 21.84
C GLY A 44 -17.91 -45.99 22.75
N LEU A 45 -19.07 -46.31 23.33
CA LEU A 45 -19.88 -45.38 24.14
C LEU A 45 -19.39 -45.28 25.59
N ARG A 46 -19.41 -44.05 26.15
CA ARG A 46 -19.92 -43.78 27.50
C ARG A 46 -20.37 -42.33 27.65
N ALA A 47 -21.45 -42.11 28.40
CA ALA A 47 -22.03 -40.80 28.65
C ALA A 47 -21.60 -40.24 30.01
N SER A 48 -21.79 -38.94 30.20
CA SER A 48 -21.85 -38.28 31.51
C SER A 48 -23.12 -37.42 31.61
N SER A 49 -23.54 -37.13 32.84
CA SER A 49 -24.91 -36.75 33.19
C SER A 49 -25.19 -35.25 33.16
N GLU A 50 -26.49 -34.91 33.28
CA GLU A 50 -26.99 -33.55 33.40
C GLU A 50 -26.37 -32.75 34.55
N TYR A 51 -26.35 -31.42 34.40
CA TYR A 51 -26.82 -30.52 35.45
C TYR A 51 -27.67 -29.41 34.82
N LYS A 52 -28.90 -29.23 35.31
CA LYS A 52 -29.80 -28.13 34.95
C LYS A 52 -29.79 -27.08 36.05
N TYR A 53 -30.11 -25.83 35.71
CA TYR A 53 -31.16 -25.02 36.38
C TYR A 53 -31.50 -23.78 35.51
N PRO A 54 -32.61 -23.04 35.78
CA PRO A 54 -33.37 -22.38 34.71
C PRO A 54 -33.54 -20.87 34.90
N LEU A 55 -34.14 -20.21 33.92
CA LEU A 55 -34.83 -18.94 34.10
C LEU A 55 -36.24 -19.02 33.48
N PRO A 56 -37.26 -18.37 34.09
CA PRO A 56 -38.64 -18.53 33.68
C PRO A 56 -38.94 -17.73 32.40
N SER A 57 -39.54 -18.40 31.42
CA SER A 57 -40.21 -17.74 30.30
C SER A 57 -41.71 -18.05 30.37
N PRO A 58 -42.60 -17.03 30.45
CA PRO A 58 -44.04 -17.26 30.47
C PRO A 58 -44.49 -17.72 29.07
N LYS A 59 -44.84 -19.01 28.95
CA LYS A 59 -45.43 -19.57 27.73
C LYS A 59 -46.88 -19.11 27.58
N LEU A 60 -47.10 -17.98 26.90
CA LEU A 60 -48.42 -17.67 26.35
C LEU A 60 -48.68 -18.56 25.12
N THR A 61 -49.32 -19.71 25.35
CA THR A 61 -49.83 -20.58 24.28
C THR A 61 -51.12 -20.00 23.71
N PHE A 62 -51.02 -19.16 22.68
CA PHE A 62 -52.20 -18.78 21.90
C PHE A 62 -52.64 -19.92 20.98
N ILE A 63 -53.71 -20.62 21.37
CA ILE A 63 -54.44 -21.52 20.47
C ILE A 63 -55.29 -20.64 19.56
N LEU A 64 -54.84 -20.44 18.31
CA LEU A 64 -55.66 -19.84 17.27
C LEU A 64 -56.49 -20.94 16.59
N THR A 65 -57.75 -21.09 17.02
CA THR A 65 -58.76 -21.77 16.22
C THR A 65 -59.09 -20.95 14.97
N ASN A 66 -59.34 -21.64 13.86
CA ASN A 66 -59.69 -20.98 12.60
C ASN A 66 -61.04 -20.26 12.73
N PHE A 67 -61.02 -18.94 12.61
CA PHE A 67 -62.22 -18.13 12.36
C PHE A 67 -62.08 -17.42 11.00
N ASP A 68 -62.79 -17.95 10.00
CA ASP A 68 -63.12 -17.22 8.79
C ASP A 68 -64.26 -16.25 9.10
N THR A 69 -64.13 -14.98 8.69
CA THR A 69 -65.26 -14.05 8.50
C THR A 69 -64.83 -12.81 7.74
N LYS A 70 -65.74 -12.28 6.91
CA LYS A 70 -65.49 -11.13 6.02
C LYS A 70 -65.99 -9.82 6.64
N ASP A 71 -65.11 -9.09 7.32
CA ASP A 71 -65.29 -7.63 7.49
C ASP A 71 -63.93 -6.89 7.62
N GLN A 72 -63.91 -5.62 7.23
CA GLN A 72 -62.79 -4.68 7.36
C GLN A 72 -62.92 -3.73 8.56
N SER A 73 -64.13 -3.59 9.13
CA SER A 73 -64.44 -2.64 10.21
C SER A 73 -63.58 -2.85 11.48
N ASP A 74 -63.50 -4.09 11.95
CA ASP A 74 -62.96 -4.48 13.26
C ASP A 74 -61.41 -4.41 13.38
N LYS A 75 -60.70 -4.27 12.24
CA LYS A 75 -59.22 -4.21 12.24
C LYS A 75 -58.65 -2.98 12.92
N LYS A 76 -59.33 -1.83 12.85
CA LYS A 76 -58.82 -0.57 13.42
C LYS A 76 -58.78 -0.61 14.95
N MET A 77 -59.82 -1.14 15.59
CA MET A 77 -59.92 -1.18 17.04
C MET A 77 -58.89 -2.16 17.64
N LYS A 78 -58.75 -3.36 17.05
CA LYS A 78 -57.76 -4.36 17.48
C LYS A 78 -56.31 -3.92 17.27
N LEU A 79 -56.01 -3.19 16.20
CA LEU A 79 -54.66 -2.63 16.00
C LEU A 79 -54.32 -1.55 17.04
N PHE A 80 -55.29 -0.74 17.47
CA PHE A 80 -55.10 0.27 18.51
C PHE A 80 -54.86 -0.38 19.89
N SER A 81 -55.64 -1.40 20.24
CA SER A 81 -55.41 -2.19 21.47
C SER A 81 -54.06 -2.92 21.46
N LEU A 82 -53.62 -3.44 20.31
CA LEU A 82 -52.32 -4.09 20.18
C LEU A 82 -51.15 -3.10 20.34
N LEU A 83 -51.29 -1.87 19.83
CA LEU A 83 -50.32 -0.79 20.03
C LEU A 83 -50.25 -0.35 21.50
N LEU A 84 -51.37 -0.23 22.20
CA LEU A 84 -51.37 0.04 23.65
C LEU A 84 -50.71 -1.11 24.44
N LEU A 85 -51.00 -2.38 24.14
CA LEU A 85 -50.33 -3.51 24.82
C LEU A 85 -48.81 -3.53 24.55
N LEU A 86 -48.37 -3.16 23.35
CA LEU A 86 -46.95 -3.05 23.02
C LEU A 86 -46.25 -1.89 23.75
N GLN A 87 -46.95 -0.79 24.03
CA GLN A 87 -46.43 0.29 24.88
C GLN A 87 -46.30 -0.10 26.35
N PHE A 88 -47.12 -1.04 26.84
CA PHE A 88 -47.06 -1.55 28.22
C PHE A 88 -46.06 -2.69 28.45
N LEU A 89 -45.38 -3.20 27.41
CA LEU A 89 -44.51 -4.39 27.50
C LEU A 89 -43.03 -4.15 27.16
N CYS A 90 -42.53 -2.91 27.30
CA CYS A 90 -41.09 -2.67 27.49
C CYS A 90 -40.80 -1.36 28.23
N SER A 91 -41.05 -1.31 29.54
CA SER A 91 -40.54 -0.23 30.40
C SER A 91 -39.03 -0.40 30.61
N SER A 92 -38.24 -0.02 29.60
CA SER A 92 -36.77 -0.05 29.68
C SER A 92 -36.29 0.89 30.78
N GLN A 93 -35.79 0.33 31.88
CA GLN A 93 -35.25 1.11 32.99
C GLN A 93 -33.95 1.76 32.53
N ALA A 94 -34.01 3.08 32.27
CA ALA A 94 -32.88 3.85 31.79
C ALA A 94 -32.00 4.30 32.97
N GLN A 95 -30.69 4.25 32.78
CA GLN A 95 -29.73 4.85 33.71
C GLN A 95 -30.00 6.35 33.85
N GLN A 96 -30.27 6.82 35.07
CA GLN A 96 -30.52 8.24 35.32
C GLN A 96 -29.24 9.07 35.18
N VAL A 97 -29.39 10.31 34.69
CA VAL A 97 -28.31 11.29 34.51
C VAL A 97 -28.31 12.27 35.67
N GLY A 98 -27.12 12.57 36.21
CA GLY A 98 -26.94 13.55 37.28
C GLY A 98 -27.25 14.99 36.88
N THR A 99 -27.55 15.81 37.88
CA THR A 99 -27.89 17.24 37.73
C THR A 99 -27.21 18.15 38.74
N GLU A 100 -26.58 17.61 39.80
CA GLU A 100 -25.81 18.36 40.80
C GLU A 100 -24.47 18.86 40.23
N LYS A 101 -23.88 18.14 39.26
CA LYS A 101 -22.60 18.46 38.64
C LYS A 101 -22.61 18.17 37.12
N PRO A 102 -22.70 19.18 36.24
CA PRO A 102 -22.78 18.95 34.80
C PRO A 102 -21.49 18.31 34.25
N GLU A 103 -21.65 17.33 33.38
CA GLU A 103 -20.52 16.70 32.68
C GLU A 103 -19.88 17.68 31.68
N LYS A 104 -18.56 17.85 31.79
CA LYS A 104 -17.77 18.71 30.91
C LYS A 104 -16.51 17.98 30.46
N ALA A 105 -16.63 17.22 29.37
CA ALA A 105 -15.55 16.44 28.79
C ALA A 105 -14.28 17.27 28.56
N VAL A 106 -13.11 16.67 28.81
CA VAL A 106 -11.81 17.35 28.62
C VAL A 106 -11.57 17.55 27.12
N PRO A 107 -11.35 18.78 26.61
CA PRO A 107 -11.12 19.01 25.18
C PRO A 107 -9.86 18.25 24.70
N PHE A 108 -9.99 17.51 23.59
CA PHE A 108 -8.86 16.79 23.01
C PHE A 108 -9.03 16.62 21.50
N THR A 109 -7.98 16.93 20.76
CA THR A 109 -7.95 16.90 19.29
C THR A 109 -7.16 15.69 18.81
N VAL A 110 -7.78 14.85 17.99
CA VAL A 110 -7.06 13.82 17.23
C VAL A 110 -6.81 14.32 15.80
N GLN A 111 -5.76 13.81 15.16
CA GLN A 111 -5.47 14.11 13.77
C GLN A 111 -6.02 12.99 12.90
N GLN A 112 -7.11 13.24 12.17
CA GLN A 112 -7.61 12.32 11.16
C GLN A 112 -6.86 12.57 9.84
N CYS A 113 -6.10 11.58 9.41
CA CYS A 113 -5.21 11.67 8.27
C CYS A 113 -5.72 10.84 7.09
N ASP A 114 -5.37 11.28 5.88
CA ASP A 114 -5.50 10.52 4.64
C ASP A 114 -4.34 10.87 3.71
N ASN A 115 -3.74 9.85 3.06
CA ASN A 115 -2.62 9.97 2.11
C ASN A 115 -1.45 10.89 2.53
N GLY A 116 -1.26 11.10 3.84
CA GLY A 116 -0.16 11.89 4.43
C GLY A 116 -0.57 13.29 4.89
N ALA A 117 -1.67 13.81 4.35
CA ALA A 117 -2.34 14.99 4.90
C ALA A 117 -3.07 14.61 6.19
N CYS A 118 -3.16 15.54 7.15
CA CYS A 118 -3.90 15.37 8.40
C CYS A 118 -4.79 16.57 8.66
N LYS A 119 -6.00 16.33 9.15
CA LYS A 119 -6.96 17.34 9.59
C LYS A 119 -7.21 17.16 11.10
N PRO A 120 -7.25 18.25 11.88
CA PRO A 120 -7.68 18.18 13.28
C PRO A 120 -9.16 17.82 13.35
N VAL A 121 -9.49 16.85 14.19
CA VAL A 121 -10.85 16.51 14.61
C VAL A 121 -10.91 16.77 16.12
N GLN A 122 -11.59 17.85 16.49
CA GLN A 122 -11.80 18.22 17.88
C GLN A 122 -12.91 17.33 18.47
N GLY A 123 -12.60 16.68 19.59
CA GLY A 123 -13.55 15.91 20.39
C GLY A 123 -13.33 16.19 21.88
N GLY A 124 -13.75 15.23 22.71
CA GLY A 124 -13.56 15.29 24.16
C GLY A 124 -13.03 13.97 24.73
N LEU A 125 -12.64 13.98 26.00
CA LEU A 125 -12.33 12.79 26.77
C LEU A 125 -13.28 12.67 27.96
N THR A 126 -13.77 11.45 28.19
CA THR A 126 -14.60 11.09 29.36
C THR A 126 -14.00 9.93 30.14
N ILE A 127 -14.25 9.89 31.45
CA ILE A 127 -13.91 8.75 32.32
C ILE A 127 -15.07 7.75 32.40
N ASP A 128 -14.74 6.49 32.67
CA ASP A 128 -15.69 5.40 32.88
C ASP A 128 -16.78 5.75 33.91
N ALA A 129 -17.99 5.23 33.70
CA ALA A 129 -19.10 5.36 34.65
C ALA A 129 -18.74 4.80 36.04
N ASN A 130 -17.94 3.73 36.10
CA ASN A 130 -17.49 3.11 37.35
C ASN A 130 -16.72 4.06 38.30
N TRP A 131 -16.18 5.18 37.80
CA TRP A 131 -15.42 6.14 38.62
C TRP A 131 -16.19 7.39 38.99
N ARG A 132 -17.44 7.52 38.55
CA ARG A 132 -18.29 8.69 38.76
C ARG A 132 -19.08 8.58 40.07
N TRP A 133 -19.39 9.73 40.66
CA TRP A 133 -20.30 9.77 41.80
C TRP A 133 -21.68 9.27 41.34
N THR A 134 -22.21 8.29 42.08
CA THR A 134 -23.45 7.58 41.77
C THR A 134 -24.32 7.62 43.01
N HIS A 135 -25.45 8.32 42.92
CA HIS A 135 -26.19 8.87 44.06
C HIS A 135 -27.70 8.95 43.78
N LYS A 136 -28.50 9.17 44.82
CA LYS A 136 -29.94 9.42 44.74
C LYS A 136 -30.28 10.62 45.62
N ALA A 137 -30.46 11.79 45.00
CA ALA A 137 -30.74 13.06 45.68
C ALA A 137 -29.75 13.31 46.85
N GLY A 138 -28.47 13.49 46.52
CA GLY A 138 -27.37 13.62 47.48
C GLY A 138 -26.93 12.36 48.25
N GLN A 139 -27.73 11.28 48.36
CA GLN A 139 -27.32 10.06 49.06
C GLN A 139 -26.48 9.13 48.17
N ASP A 140 -25.27 8.76 48.62
CA ASP A 140 -24.41 7.77 47.94
C ASP A 140 -25.13 6.44 47.68
N CYS A 141 -25.21 6.02 46.43
CA CYS A 141 -25.61 4.65 46.10
C CYS A 141 -24.44 3.66 46.24
N TYR A 142 -23.19 4.12 46.11
CA TYR A 142 -21.99 3.30 46.16
C TYR A 142 -20.86 3.95 46.97
N GLN A 143 -20.46 3.30 48.06
CA GLN A 143 -19.43 3.78 48.98
C GLN A 143 -18.12 2.99 48.81
N GLY A 144 -17.49 3.14 47.63
CA GLY A 144 -16.13 2.67 47.31
C GLY A 144 -15.94 1.17 47.15
N THR A 145 -16.61 0.34 47.97
CA THR A 145 -16.55 -1.14 47.96
C THR A 145 -17.92 -1.81 48.10
N LYS A 146 -18.99 -1.04 48.37
CA LYS A 146 -20.34 -1.55 48.65
C LYS A 146 -21.39 -0.65 48.05
N TRP A 147 -22.44 -1.27 47.49
CA TRP A 147 -23.69 -0.59 47.16
C TRP A 147 -24.58 -0.48 48.40
N ASP A 148 -25.39 0.58 48.51
CA ASP A 148 -26.43 0.71 49.53
C ASP A 148 -27.60 -0.25 49.21
N PRO A 149 -27.83 -1.34 49.97
CA PRO A 149 -28.85 -2.33 49.62
C PRO A 149 -30.29 -1.79 49.74
N THR A 150 -30.50 -0.62 50.35
CA THR A 150 -31.82 0.03 50.45
C THR A 150 -32.20 0.82 49.18
N ILE A 151 -31.19 1.24 48.40
CA ILE A 151 -31.37 1.88 47.09
C ILE A 151 -31.12 0.88 45.94
N CYS A 152 -30.18 -0.04 46.17
CA CYS A 152 -29.54 -0.93 45.20
C CYS A 152 -29.70 -2.40 45.60
N ALA A 153 -30.94 -2.88 45.71
CA ALA A 153 -31.23 -4.29 46.02
C ALA A 153 -30.76 -5.25 44.90
N ASN A 154 -30.66 -4.76 43.67
CA ASN A 154 -30.12 -5.43 42.48
C ASN A 154 -29.68 -4.38 41.44
N GLY A 155 -29.08 -4.83 40.33
CA GLY A 155 -28.55 -3.94 39.30
C GLY A 155 -29.58 -3.10 38.53
N ASP A 156 -30.81 -3.61 38.35
CA ASP A 156 -31.88 -2.87 37.67
C ASP A 156 -32.39 -1.74 38.58
N ASP A 157 -32.61 -2.05 39.87
CA ASP A 157 -32.92 -1.04 40.88
C ASP A 157 -31.82 0.02 41.00
N CYS A 158 -30.54 -0.34 40.91
CA CYS A 158 -29.45 0.65 40.84
C CYS A 158 -29.61 1.60 39.64
N ALA A 159 -29.73 1.07 38.42
CA ALA A 159 -29.81 1.88 37.21
C ALA A 159 -31.02 2.83 37.21
N LYS A 160 -32.15 2.38 37.79
CA LYS A 160 -33.37 3.15 37.95
C LYS A 160 -33.33 4.18 39.07
N ASN A 161 -32.78 3.82 40.23
CA ASN A 161 -32.85 4.64 41.44
C ASN A 161 -31.71 5.67 41.56
N CYS A 162 -30.57 5.42 40.93
CA CYS A 162 -29.35 6.22 41.08
C CYS A 162 -29.04 6.99 39.80
N ALA A 163 -28.69 8.26 39.95
CA ALA A 163 -28.13 9.09 38.89
C ALA A 163 -26.58 9.00 38.88
N ILE A 164 -25.98 9.30 37.72
CA ILE A 164 -24.53 9.34 37.53
C ILE A 164 -24.09 10.76 37.16
N GLU A 165 -23.19 11.33 37.96
CA GLU A 165 -22.80 12.75 37.91
C GLU A 165 -21.57 13.05 37.05
N GLY A 166 -21.37 14.34 36.76
CA GLY A 166 -20.21 14.88 36.06
C GLY A 166 -18.88 14.74 36.81
N ALA A 167 -17.78 14.60 36.08
CA ALA A 167 -16.44 14.49 36.67
C ALA A 167 -15.75 15.86 36.81
N ASP A 168 -14.84 16.00 37.79
CA ASP A 168 -13.87 17.11 37.84
C ASP A 168 -12.50 16.52 37.50
N TYR A 169 -12.21 16.52 36.21
CA TYR A 169 -11.11 15.76 35.62
C TYR A 169 -9.75 16.09 36.21
N GLU A 170 -9.46 17.37 36.46
CA GLU A 170 -8.17 17.82 36.98
C GLU A 170 -8.05 17.61 38.50
N LYS A 171 -9.06 18.04 39.27
CA LYS A 171 -9.00 18.08 40.75
C LYS A 171 -9.19 16.70 41.39
N ASP A 172 -10.15 15.92 40.86
CA ASP A 172 -10.53 14.63 41.44
C ASP A 172 -9.70 13.48 40.86
N TYR A 173 -9.42 13.53 39.55
CA TYR A 173 -8.82 12.41 38.78
C TYR A 173 -7.45 12.72 38.14
N GLY A 174 -6.89 13.93 38.32
CA GLY A 174 -5.55 14.27 37.86
C GLY A 174 -5.35 14.20 36.34
N VAL A 175 -6.43 14.36 35.56
CA VAL A 175 -6.45 14.39 34.09
C VAL A 175 -6.33 15.84 33.64
N VAL A 176 -5.12 16.22 33.20
CA VAL A 176 -4.75 17.61 32.88
C VAL A 176 -4.56 17.76 31.37
N PRO A 177 -5.37 18.58 30.66
CA PRO A 177 -5.07 18.94 29.28
C PRO A 177 -3.82 19.83 29.22
N THR A 178 -2.80 19.40 28.48
CA THR A 178 -1.51 20.10 28.34
C THR A 178 -1.32 20.74 26.96
N GLY A 179 -2.31 20.62 26.07
CA GLY A 179 -2.38 21.24 24.76
C GLY A 179 -3.66 20.80 24.04
N ALA A 180 -3.95 21.39 22.87
CA ALA A 180 -5.16 21.05 22.11
C ALA A 180 -5.22 19.57 21.69
N ASP A 181 -4.07 18.92 21.50
CA ASP A 181 -3.89 17.52 21.14
C ASP A 181 -3.08 16.73 22.19
N SER A 182 -3.01 17.20 23.45
CA SER A 182 -2.15 16.65 24.51
C SER A 182 -2.85 16.57 25.87
N VAL A 183 -2.80 15.41 26.52
CA VAL A 183 -3.38 15.17 27.85
C VAL A 183 -2.42 14.38 28.74
N THR A 184 -2.30 14.79 30.00
CA THR A 184 -1.52 14.12 31.04
C THR A 184 -2.44 13.45 32.04
N LEU A 185 -2.22 12.16 32.32
CA LEU A 185 -2.91 11.41 33.37
C LEU A 185 -1.94 11.20 34.54
N LYS A 186 -2.29 11.67 35.74
CA LYS A 186 -1.59 11.32 36.98
C LYS A 186 -1.95 9.92 37.45
N PHE A 187 -1.03 9.26 38.16
CA PHE A 187 -1.21 7.91 38.67
C PHE A 187 -1.90 7.89 40.04
N VAL A 188 -1.41 8.64 41.02
CA VAL A 188 -2.07 8.79 42.33
C VAL A 188 -2.75 10.15 42.41
N THR A 189 -4.00 10.18 42.85
CA THR A 189 -4.85 11.39 42.88
C THR A 189 -5.76 11.40 44.10
N ASN A 190 -6.46 12.51 44.34
CA ASN A 190 -7.29 12.70 45.53
C ASN A 190 -8.47 11.71 45.64
N LYS A 191 -8.97 11.18 44.51
CA LYS A 191 -10.11 10.24 44.50
C LYS A 191 -9.87 8.94 43.73
N ASN A 192 -8.76 8.80 42.99
CA ASN A 192 -8.50 7.61 42.18
C ASN A 192 -7.02 7.20 42.16
N VAL A 193 -6.77 5.92 41.89
CA VAL A 193 -5.45 5.43 41.45
C VAL A 193 -5.59 4.89 40.03
N GLY A 194 -4.83 5.51 39.14
CA GLY A 194 -4.97 5.37 37.71
C GLY A 194 -6.07 6.25 37.13
N SER A 195 -6.24 6.14 35.81
CA SER A 195 -7.34 6.73 35.06
C SER A 195 -7.50 6.01 33.72
N ARG A 196 -8.73 6.00 33.20
CA ARG A 196 -9.08 5.43 31.90
C ARG A 196 -9.99 6.38 31.15
N MET A 197 -9.44 7.01 30.11
CA MET A 197 -10.07 8.04 29.31
C MET A 197 -10.51 7.48 27.96
N TYR A 198 -11.77 7.70 27.61
CA TYR A 198 -12.38 7.30 26.35
C TYR A 198 -12.56 8.52 25.44
N LEU A 199 -12.22 8.39 24.16
CA LEU A 199 -12.41 9.45 23.17
C LEU A 199 -13.89 9.60 22.78
N LEU A 200 -14.41 10.82 22.89
CA LEU A 200 -15.73 11.25 22.42
C LEU A 200 -15.61 11.92 21.04
N ASP A 201 -16.69 11.84 20.26
CA ASP A 201 -16.82 12.55 18.98
C ASP A 201 -17.02 14.07 19.19
N ALA A 202 -17.11 14.82 18.09
CA ALA A 202 -17.30 16.26 18.10
C ALA A 202 -18.64 16.74 18.72
N SER A 203 -19.58 15.84 19.03
CA SER A 203 -20.80 16.18 19.78
C SER A 203 -20.60 16.14 21.29
N GLY A 204 -19.56 15.44 21.78
CA GLY A 204 -19.35 15.17 23.20
C GLY A 204 -20.36 14.19 23.81
N GLN A 205 -21.30 13.64 23.04
CA GLN A 205 -22.38 12.76 23.50
C GLN A 205 -22.19 11.29 23.12
N LYS A 206 -21.23 10.96 22.25
CA LYS A 206 -20.95 9.60 21.77
C LYS A 206 -19.46 9.35 21.75
N TYR A 207 -19.06 8.09 21.89
CA TYR A 207 -17.66 7.70 21.66
C TYR A 207 -17.27 7.90 20.20
N GLN A 208 -16.07 8.42 19.96
CA GLN A 208 -15.48 8.51 18.62
C GLN A 208 -15.14 7.10 18.13
N ILE A 209 -16.07 6.52 17.37
CA ILE A 209 -15.84 5.25 16.69
C ILE A 209 -14.70 5.45 15.69
N THR A 210 -13.64 4.68 15.86
CA THR A 210 -12.44 4.68 15.03
C THR A 210 -12.48 3.44 14.15
N GLU A 211 -12.83 3.61 12.87
CA GLU A 211 -12.80 2.50 11.90
C GLU A 211 -11.36 2.09 11.60
N LEU A 212 -11.03 0.81 11.81
CA LEU A 212 -9.69 0.24 11.62
C LEU A 212 -9.73 -0.95 10.67
N GLY A 213 -10.42 -0.81 9.53
CA GLY A 213 -10.56 -1.90 8.55
C GLY A 213 -11.19 -1.55 7.20
N THR A 214 -11.63 -0.31 7.00
CA THR A 214 -12.32 0.14 5.78
C THR A 214 -11.33 0.76 4.78
N VAL A 215 -11.24 0.15 3.59
CA VAL A 215 -10.80 0.88 2.39
C VAL A 215 -12.03 1.62 1.88
N THR A 216 -12.09 2.93 2.11
CA THR A 216 -13.10 3.80 1.52
C THR A 216 -12.89 3.85 0.01
N LEU A 217 -13.70 3.08 -0.73
CA LEU A 217 -14.07 3.46 -2.08
C LEU A 217 -14.79 4.80 -1.98
N SER A 218 -14.10 5.88 -2.35
CA SER A 218 -14.75 7.17 -2.56
C SER A 218 -15.83 7.00 -3.62
N ALA A 219 -17.09 7.22 -3.22
CA ALA A 219 -18.18 7.28 -4.17
C ALA A 219 -17.91 8.44 -5.13
N LEU A 220 -18.05 8.19 -6.45
CA LEU A 220 -18.30 9.29 -7.37
C LEU A 220 -19.62 9.93 -6.95
N GLU A 221 -19.63 11.25 -6.80
CA GLU A 221 -20.87 12.02 -6.76
C GLU A 221 -21.50 12.00 -8.16
N ILE A 222 -22.28 10.95 -8.42
CA ILE A 222 -23.06 10.85 -9.65
C ILE A 222 -24.31 11.72 -9.48
N SER A 223 -24.21 12.96 -9.96
CA SER A 223 -25.30 13.94 -10.04
C SER A 223 -26.34 13.54 -11.11
N ASN A 224 -27.06 12.44 -10.86
CA ASN A 224 -28.06 11.88 -11.76
C ASN A 224 -29.38 12.65 -11.74
N SER A 225 -29.50 13.66 -12.60
CA SER A 225 -30.79 14.07 -13.16
C SER A 225 -31.27 13.03 -14.18
N LEU A 226 -32.01 12.01 -13.71
CA LEU A 226 -32.69 11.06 -14.58
C LEU A 226 -33.87 11.71 -15.30
N PRO A 227 -34.20 11.21 -16.51
CA PRO A 227 -35.49 10.53 -16.61
C PRO A 227 -35.43 9.10 -17.20
N GLU A 228 -36.25 8.23 -16.59
CA GLU A 228 -36.89 7.03 -17.15
C GLU A 228 -36.07 5.76 -17.49
N ARG A 229 -36.84 4.68 -17.70
CA ARG A 229 -36.49 3.24 -17.86
C ARG A 229 -37.26 2.71 -19.09
N PRO A 230 -37.13 1.45 -19.60
CA PRO A 230 -36.45 0.23 -19.08
C PRO A 230 -35.49 -0.40 -20.15
N THR A 231 -35.00 -1.66 -20.16
CA THR A 231 -35.39 -2.94 -19.53
C THR A 231 -34.25 -3.99 -19.51
N ALA A 232 -34.41 -5.03 -18.68
CA ALA A 232 -33.99 -6.44 -18.89
C ALA A 232 -32.56 -6.97 -18.53
N ARG A 233 -32.59 -7.97 -17.63
CA ARG A 233 -31.72 -9.17 -17.47
C ARG A 233 -30.20 -9.02 -17.24
N ALA A 234 -29.79 -9.26 -15.99
CA ALA A 234 -28.41 -9.62 -15.63
C ALA A 234 -28.27 -11.16 -15.44
N GLY A 235 -27.18 -11.73 -15.98
CA GLY A 235 -26.77 -13.13 -15.76
C GLY A 235 -25.66 -13.27 -14.70
N ARG A 236 -25.54 -14.45 -14.07
CA ARG A 236 -24.59 -14.70 -12.96
C ARG A 236 -23.16 -14.94 -13.47
N ALA A 237 -22.18 -14.19 -12.94
CA ALA A 237 -20.76 -14.51 -13.06
C ALA A 237 -20.22 -15.16 -11.77
N LYS A 238 -19.51 -16.29 -11.88
CA LYS A 238 -18.65 -16.82 -10.80
C LYS A 238 -17.27 -16.16 -10.91
N VAL A 239 -16.71 -15.66 -9.80
CA VAL A 239 -15.36 -15.10 -9.78
C VAL A 239 -14.48 -15.84 -8.76
N GLN A 240 -13.34 -16.35 -9.25
CA GLN A 240 -12.37 -17.13 -8.50
C GLN A 240 -11.01 -16.41 -8.54
N MET A 241 -10.58 -15.79 -7.43
CA MET A 241 -9.29 -15.12 -7.34
C MET A 241 -8.53 -15.41 -6.03
N GLN A 242 -7.21 -15.26 -6.09
CA GLN A 242 -6.24 -15.41 -5.01
C GLN A 242 -5.77 -14.03 -4.48
N GLY A 243 -4.95 -14.00 -3.41
CA GLY A 243 -4.41 -12.78 -2.80
C GLY A 243 -3.23 -12.13 -3.56
N LYS A 244 -2.50 -11.15 -3.02
CA LYS A 244 -2.37 -10.72 -1.60
C LYS A 244 -2.14 -9.20 -1.51
N ALA A 245 -2.50 -8.57 -0.38
CA ALA A 245 -2.15 -7.17 -0.06
C ALA A 245 -1.75 -7.02 1.42
N LYS A 246 -0.72 -6.20 1.69
CA LYS A 246 -0.01 -5.93 2.97
C LYS A 246 0.73 -4.57 2.80
N TRP A 247 0.92 -3.66 3.77
CA TRP A 247 0.91 -3.72 5.26
C TRP A 247 0.29 -2.46 5.93
N ALA A 248 0.23 -2.44 7.28
CA ALA A 248 -0.50 -1.49 8.12
C ALA A 248 0.23 -1.18 9.47
N ILE A 249 0.08 0.03 10.05
CA ILE A 249 0.89 0.67 11.14
C ILE A 249 -0.02 1.38 12.18
N ALA A 250 0.49 1.65 13.39
CA ALA A 250 -0.06 2.64 14.33
C ALA A 250 1.09 3.48 14.96
N VAL A 251 0.79 4.69 15.49
CA VAL A 251 1.78 5.71 15.88
C VAL A 251 1.50 6.27 17.28
N LEU A 252 2.56 6.50 18.07
CA LEU A 252 2.60 7.42 19.21
C LEU A 252 3.91 8.22 19.16
N ARG A 253 3.90 9.47 19.64
CA ARG A 253 5.07 10.37 19.72
C ARG A 253 5.27 10.79 21.18
N TRP A 254 6.52 11.00 21.59
CA TRP A 254 6.84 11.52 22.93
C TRP A 254 7.96 12.55 22.86
N THR A 255 8.08 13.40 23.87
CA THR A 255 9.03 14.52 23.92
C THR A 255 9.57 14.75 25.33
N SER A 256 10.81 15.23 25.41
CA SER A 256 11.65 15.36 26.62
C SER A 256 12.27 14.05 27.12
N GLY A 257 13.54 14.12 27.55
CA GLY A 257 14.40 12.95 27.74
C GLY A 257 14.40 12.39 29.17
N LYS A 258 14.17 11.08 29.29
CA LYS A 258 14.58 10.22 30.41
C LYS A 258 14.71 8.78 29.90
N ARG A 259 15.35 7.89 30.68
CA ARG A 259 15.85 6.58 30.22
C ARG A 259 14.76 5.69 29.59
N ILE A 260 15.12 5.01 28.50
CA ILE A 260 14.28 3.98 27.85
C ILE A 260 14.00 2.84 28.84
N ARG A 261 12.73 2.48 28.98
CA ARG A 261 12.29 1.19 29.53
C ARG A 261 11.38 0.50 28.50
N PHE A 262 11.62 -0.77 28.23
CA PHE A 262 10.86 -1.53 27.23
C PHE A 262 9.41 -1.72 27.69
N HIS A 263 8.45 -1.56 26.77
CA HIS A 263 7.02 -1.70 27.06
C HIS A 263 6.50 -3.00 26.42
N LYS A 264 5.97 -3.91 27.24
CA LYS A 264 5.21 -5.06 26.75
C LYS A 264 3.87 -4.60 26.17
N HIS A 265 3.41 -5.27 25.11
CA HIS A 265 2.06 -5.10 24.58
C HIS A 265 1.39 -6.45 24.32
N SER A 266 0.17 -6.61 24.82
CA SER A 266 -0.74 -7.73 24.54
C SER A 266 -1.83 -7.34 23.54
N ARG A 267 -2.46 -8.33 22.92
CA ARG A 267 -3.66 -8.18 22.07
C ARG A 267 -4.66 -9.29 22.39
N HIS A 268 -5.89 -8.89 22.70
CA HIS A 268 -6.94 -9.76 23.21
C HIS A 268 -8.07 -9.92 22.18
N THR A 269 -8.81 -11.02 22.24
CA THR A 269 -9.94 -11.30 21.34
C THR A 269 -11.05 -12.06 22.08
N CYS A 270 -12.29 -11.92 21.61
CA CYS A 270 -13.50 -12.40 22.27
C CYS A 270 -14.32 -13.32 21.34
N LYS A 271 -15.11 -14.21 21.95
CA LYS A 271 -15.96 -15.18 21.23
C LYS A 271 -17.04 -14.47 20.40
N ASP A 272 -17.54 -13.33 20.89
CA ASP A 272 -18.41 -12.40 20.16
C ASP A 272 -17.62 -11.15 19.69
N ILE A 273 -18.09 -10.53 18.60
CA ILE A 273 -17.59 -9.27 18.03
C ILE A 273 -18.41 -8.07 18.55
N SER A 274 -19.07 -8.21 19.69
CA SER A 274 -20.02 -7.25 20.24
C SER A 274 -19.88 -7.28 21.76
N ALA A 275 -19.91 -6.12 22.41
CA ALA A 275 -19.88 -6.07 23.87
C ALA A 275 -21.09 -6.84 24.45
N LYS A 276 -20.82 -7.72 25.42
CA LYS A 276 -21.85 -8.50 26.13
C LYS A 276 -21.51 -8.53 27.62
N PRO A 277 -22.50 -8.41 28.51
CA PRO A 277 -22.29 -8.64 29.93
C PRO A 277 -21.89 -10.11 30.18
N CYS A 278 -21.16 -10.33 31.27
CA CYS A 278 -20.72 -11.63 31.74
C CYS A 278 -20.92 -11.73 33.25
N THR A 279 -20.91 -12.94 33.80
CA THR A 279 -20.93 -13.17 35.25
C THR A 279 -19.98 -14.31 35.64
N GLY A 280 -19.26 -14.14 36.75
CA GLY A 280 -18.36 -15.16 37.32
C GLY A 280 -17.38 -15.76 36.32
N ALA A 281 -17.40 -17.09 36.18
CA ALA A 281 -16.49 -17.82 35.28
C ALA A 281 -16.61 -17.40 33.78
N LEU A 282 -17.71 -16.78 33.34
CA LEU A 282 -17.85 -16.24 31.98
C LEU A 282 -17.09 -14.91 31.79
N CYS A 283 -16.79 -14.18 32.86
CA CYS A 283 -15.81 -13.09 32.84
C CYS A 283 -14.37 -13.62 32.95
N GLY A 284 -14.19 -14.89 33.31
CA GLY A 284 -12.91 -15.53 33.54
C GLY A 284 -12.28 -15.17 34.89
N ASP A 285 -13.11 -14.93 35.91
CA ASP A 285 -12.69 -14.45 37.23
C ASP A 285 -12.56 -15.58 38.25
N GLY A 286 -11.61 -15.44 39.18
CA GLY A 286 -11.21 -16.48 40.14
C GLY A 286 -10.13 -17.43 39.59
N GLU A 287 -9.41 -18.08 40.50
CA GLU A 287 -8.34 -19.01 40.16
C GLU A 287 -8.85 -20.15 39.26
N GLY A 288 -8.04 -20.52 38.25
CA GLY A 288 -8.42 -21.56 37.28
C GLY A 288 -9.54 -21.18 36.30
N ASN A 289 -10.08 -19.95 36.30
CA ASN A 289 -11.11 -19.49 35.36
C ASN A 289 -10.59 -18.58 34.23
N ARG A 290 -9.33 -18.13 34.28
CA ARG A 290 -8.67 -17.22 33.31
C ARG A 290 -8.87 -17.61 31.83
N TYR A 291 -8.95 -18.90 31.51
CA TYR A 291 -9.17 -19.42 30.15
C TYR A 291 -10.62 -19.84 29.81
N LYS A 292 -11.57 -19.66 30.74
CA LYS A 292 -12.99 -20.05 30.55
C LYS A 292 -13.86 -18.89 30.04
N GLY A 293 -13.40 -17.64 30.22
CA GLY A 293 -14.16 -16.43 29.93
C GLY A 293 -14.58 -16.23 28.46
N LEU A 294 -15.43 -15.24 28.21
CA LEU A 294 -15.89 -14.85 26.87
C LEU A 294 -14.80 -14.13 26.04
N CYS A 295 -13.79 -13.58 26.72
CA CYS A 295 -12.64 -12.90 26.14
C CYS A 295 -11.34 -13.50 26.67
N ASP A 296 -10.28 -13.38 25.87
CA ASP A 296 -8.92 -13.75 26.25
C ASP A 296 -8.29 -12.69 27.17
N LYS A 297 -7.70 -13.12 28.29
CA LYS A 297 -7.02 -12.27 29.29
C LYS A 297 -5.50 -12.20 29.12
N ASP A 298 -4.85 -13.17 28.47
CA ASP A 298 -3.38 -13.23 28.36
C ASP A 298 -2.88 -12.67 27.02
N GLY A 299 -3.66 -12.84 25.95
CA GLY A 299 -3.42 -12.21 24.65
C GLY A 299 -2.24 -12.79 23.86
N CYS A 300 -2.08 -12.28 22.64
CA CYS A 300 -0.84 -12.43 21.87
C CYS A 300 0.13 -11.27 22.19
N ASP A 301 1.35 -11.61 22.58
CA ASP A 301 2.34 -10.71 23.21
C ASP A 301 3.78 -10.96 22.74
N PHE A 302 4.69 -10.00 22.98
CA PHE A 302 6.04 -9.96 22.42
C PHE A 302 7.09 -9.65 23.50
N ALA A 303 8.07 -10.54 23.68
CA ALA A 303 9.20 -10.40 24.62
C ALA A 303 10.46 -11.08 24.03
N SER A 304 11.67 -10.59 24.37
CA SER A 304 12.85 -10.73 23.50
C SER A 304 14.04 -11.51 24.08
N TYR A 305 13.96 -12.85 24.08
CA TYR A 305 15.13 -13.76 24.15
C TYR A 305 15.01 -14.88 23.08
N ARG A 306 16.10 -15.61 22.78
CA ARG A 306 16.37 -16.13 21.40
C ARG A 306 16.40 -17.68 21.21
N TRP A 307 16.03 -18.09 19.98
CA TRP A 307 16.43 -19.28 19.15
C TRP A 307 15.42 -20.44 19.04
N GLY A 308 15.19 -21.03 17.84
CA GLY A 308 14.52 -22.35 17.79
C GLY A 308 14.05 -23.10 16.51
N ALA A 309 13.76 -22.45 15.35
CA ALA A 309 13.51 -23.07 14.01
C ALA A 309 12.09 -23.62 13.56
N THR A 310 11.80 -23.47 12.25
CA THR A 310 10.93 -24.26 11.31
C THR A 310 9.38 -24.39 11.40
N ASN A 311 8.67 -23.52 10.63
CA ASN A 311 7.98 -23.78 9.34
C ASN A 311 6.43 -24.09 9.17
N SER A 312 5.64 -23.08 8.77
CA SER A 312 4.57 -23.06 7.71
C SER A 312 3.12 -23.52 8.04
N THR A 313 2.01 -23.11 7.36
CA THR A 313 1.74 -22.22 6.18
C THR A 313 0.32 -21.55 6.27
N VAL A 314 -0.06 -20.63 5.35
CA VAL A 314 -1.31 -19.79 5.44
C VAL A 314 -2.17 -19.73 4.14
N LYS A 315 -3.50 -19.56 4.28
CA LYS A 315 -4.49 -19.11 3.24
C LYS A 315 -5.45 -18.04 3.84
N ALA A 316 -6.11 -17.20 3.02
CA ALA A 316 -6.86 -16.01 3.49
C ALA A 316 -8.01 -15.55 2.54
N ARG A 317 -8.96 -14.71 3.01
CA ARG A 317 -9.87 -13.89 2.16
C ARG A 317 -10.55 -12.72 2.90
N ARG A 318 -11.00 -11.70 2.14
CA ARG A 318 -11.24 -10.30 2.59
C ARG A 318 -9.94 -9.65 3.11
N GLY A 319 -10.00 -8.38 3.54
CA GLY A 319 -8.89 -7.65 4.15
C GLY A 319 -8.57 -8.15 5.56
N GLU A 320 -8.19 -9.42 5.65
CA GLU A 320 -7.96 -10.14 6.90
C GLU A 320 -6.73 -9.58 7.64
N LEU A 321 -6.94 -9.17 8.90
CA LEU A 321 -5.88 -8.64 9.77
C LEU A 321 -4.77 -9.70 9.91
N SER A 322 -3.63 -9.47 9.26
CA SER A 322 -2.62 -10.51 9.01
C SER A 322 -1.23 -10.21 9.57
N GLU A 323 -1.01 -9.00 10.08
CA GLU A 323 -0.11 -8.74 11.21
C GLU A 323 -0.54 -7.46 11.94
N ILE A 324 -0.06 -7.29 13.17
CA ILE A 324 0.02 -6.00 13.86
C ILE A 324 1.50 -5.66 14.04
N ARG A 325 1.95 -4.57 13.40
CA ARG A 325 3.33 -4.06 13.48
C ARG A 325 3.42 -2.90 14.47
N ARG A 326 4.59 -2.76 15.12
CA ARG A 326 4.94 -1.57 15.91
C ARG A 326 6.23 -0.96 15.37
N VAL A 327 6.26 0.36 15.37
CA VAL A 327 7.47 1.18 15.25
C VAL A 327 7.47 2.15 16.43
N TYR A 328 8.66 2.51 16.92
CA TYR A 328 8.84 3.62 17.85
C TYR A 328 9.48 4.78 17.09
N VAL A 329 9.18 6.02 17.46
CA VAL A 329 9.88 7.20 16.93
C VAL A 329 10.46 7.97 18.11
N GLN A 330 11.78 7.99 18.22
CA GLN A 330 12.52 8.65 19.30
C GLN A 330 13.63 9.50 18.69
N ASP A 331 13.76 10.75 19.14
CA ASP A 331 14.81 11.68 18.71
C ASP A 331 14.92 11.80 17.18
N GLY A 332 13.75 11.86 16.52
CA GLY A 332 13.58 11.89 15.06
C GLY A 332 13.72 10.53 14.35
N LYS A 333 14.29 9.51 14.99
CA LYS A 333 14.62 8.22 14.39
C LYS A 333 13.48 7.21 14.55
N VAL A 334 13.11 6.53 13.47
CA VAL A 334 12.31 5.29 13.58
C VAL A 334 13.20 4.19 14.14
N ILE A 335 12.80 3.64 15.28
CA ILE A 335 13.34 2.41 15.86
C ILE A 335 12.32 1.31 15.55
N GLN A 336 12.73 0.32 14.77
CA GLN A 336 11.91 -0.87 14.50
C GLN A 336 11.78 -1.72 15.77
N ASN A 337 10.72 -2.52 15.86
CA ASN A 337 10.59 -3.51 16.92
C ASN A 337 11.65 -4.62 16.72
N GLU A 338 12.45 -4.93 17.76
CA GLU A 338 13.56 -5.89 17.65
C GLU A 338 13.08 -7.28 17.26
N ALA A 339 13.73 -7.91 16.28
CA ALA A 339 13.23 -9.13 15.66
C ALA A 339 13.58 -10.40 16.47
N VAL A 340 12.57 -11.01 17.10
CA VAL A 340 12.73 -12.19 17.97
C VAL A 340 12.68 -13.49 17.19
N LYS A 341 13.37 -14.52 17.68
CA LYS A 341 13.46 -15.84 17.03
C LYS A 341 12.49 -16.82 17.69
N ILE A 342 11.47 -17.28 16.95
CA ILE A 342 10.45 -18.23 17.43
C ILE A 342 10.49 -19.54 16.64
N LYS A 343 10.40 -20.68 17.35
CA LYS A 343 10.32 -22.04 16.79
C LYS A 343 8.95 -22.27 16.15
N GLY A 344 8.88 -22.96 15.02
CA GLY A 344 7.61 -23.24 14.31
C GLY A 344 7.21 -22.23 13.21
N MET A 345 7.92 -21.10 13.05
CA MET A 345 7.58 -20.08 12.04
C MET A 345 8.25 -20.30 10.67
N THR A 346 7.60 -19.89 9.56
CA THR A 346 8.23 -19.85 8.20
C THR A 346 9.36 -18.84 8.13
N LYS A 347 9.21 -17.69 8.79
CA LYS A 347 10.33 -16.76 8.97
C LYS A 347 11.04 -17.08 10.29
N PRO A 348 12.38 -17.21 10.30
CA PRO A 348 13.13 -17.57 11.51
C PRO A 348 13.18 -16.42 12.53
N THR A 349 12.74 -15.22 12.15
CA THR A 349 12.56 -14.04 12.99
C THR A 349 11.21 -13.38 12.72
N ALA A 350 10.63 -12.79 13.75
CA ALA A 350 9.43 -11.97 13.69
C ALA A 350 9.64 -10.66 14.47
N ASP A 351 9.21 -9.56 13.87
CA ASP A 351 9.22 -8.20 14.43
C ASP A 351 7.78 -7.68 14.68
N SER A 352 6.78 -8.51 14.41
CA SER A 352 5.35 -8.20 14.39
C SER A 352 4.50 -9.35 14.92
N LEU A 353 3.25 -9.05 15.29
CA LEU A 353 2.28 -10.07 15.71
C LEU A 353 1.55 -10.61 14.48
N THR A 354 1.96 -11.78 13.97
CA THR A 354 1.22 -12.56 12.95
C THR A 354 0.48 -13.74 13.60
N GLU A 355 -0.48 -14.36 12.91
CA GLU A 355 -1.19 -15.54 13.44
C GLU A 355 -0.23 -16.73 13.68
N GLU A 356 0.77 -16.85 12.79
CA GLU A 356 1.87 -17.82 12.91
C GLU A 356 2.71 -17.53 14.17
N PHE A 357 3.09 -16.26 14.40
CA PHE A 357 3.80 -15.82 15.61
C PHE A 357 2.98 -16.09 16.88
N CYS A 358 1.70 -15.72 16.90
CA CYS A 358 0.85 -15.88 18.08
C CYS A 358 0.69 -17.36 18.46
N THR A 359 0.51 -18.23 17.47
CA THR A 359 0.43 -19.69 17.67
C THR A 359 1.75 -20.27 18.16
N ALA A 360 2.84 -19.94 17.48
CA ALA A 360 4.17 -20.47 17.75
C ALA A 360 4.76 -19.98 19.09
N ASN A 361 4.46 -18.74 19.50
CA ASN A 361 4.85 -18.20 20.79
C ASN A 361 4.23 -19.01 21.95
N LYS A 362 2.89 -19.20 21.94
CA LYS A 362 2.20 -19.97 22.98
C LYS A 362 2.64 -21.44 23.02
N GLN A 363 2.92 -22.04 21.86
CA GLN A 363 3.52 -23.38 21.78
C GLN A 363 4.92 -23.47 22.44
N MET A 364 5.73 -22.41 22.39
CA MET A 364 7.05 -22.39 23.03
C MET A 364 7.02 -22.07 24.53
N THR A 365 6.14 -21.19 24.98
CA THR A 365 6.03 -20.85 26.42
C THR A 365 5.28 -21.91 27.23
N GLY A 366 4.48 -22.75 26.56
CA GLY A 366 3.54 -23.67 27.19
C GLY A 366 2.29 -22.98 27.74
N ASP A 367 2.08 -21.70 27.40
CA ASP A 367 0.86 -20.96 27.75
C ASP A 367 -0.33 -21.44 26.91
N GLU A 368 -1.55 -21.35 27.45
CA GLU A 368 -2.74 -21.69 26.67
C GLU A 368 -2.98 -20.67 25.55
N ASN A 369 -3.12 -21.13 24.30
CA ASN A 369 -3.47 -20.28 23.16
C ASN A 369 -4.96 -19.90 23.15
N HIS A 370 -5.43 -19.24 24.21
CA HIS A 370 -6.81 -18.76 24.35
C HIS A 370 -7.14 -17.69 23.29
N PHE A 371 -6.15 -16.89 22.87
CA PHE A 371 -6.22 -15.99 21.71
C PHE A 371 -6.70 -16.71 20.43
N GLY A 372 -6.01 -17.79 20.05
CA GLY A 372 -6.37 -18.62 18.89
C GLY A 372 -7.71 -19.34 19.07
N LYS A 373 -8.00 -19.87 20.27
CA LYS A 373 -9.32 -20.47 20.60
C LYS A 373 -10.48 -19.46 20.42
N ASN A 374 -10.21 -18.18 20.67
CA ASN A 374 -11.15 -17.07 20.47
C ASN A 374 -11.01 -16.39 19.09
N GLY A 375 -10.49 -17.11 18.08
CA GLY A 375 -10.52 -16.72 16.67
C GLY A 375 -9.37 -15.81 16.18
N GLY A 376 -8.33 -15.62 16.99
CA GLY A 376 -7.05 -15.03 16.57
C GLY A 376 -7.14 -13.59 16.03
N LEU A 377 -6.16 -13.22 15.20
CA LEU A 377 -6.12 -11.93 14.51
C LEU A 377 -7.34 -11.74 13.59
N LYS A 378 -7.89 -12.82 13.01
CA LYS A 378 -9.09 -12.71 12.19
C LYS A 378 -10.27 -12.15 13.00
N ARG A 379 -10.56 -12.71 14.18
CA ARG A 379 -11.65 -12.24 15.04
C ARG A 379 -11.39 -10.82 15.53
N LEU A 380 -10.15 -10.48 15.86
CA LEU A 380 -9.75 -9.11 16.19
C LEU A 380 -9.98 -8.15 15.02
N GLY A 381 -9.71 -8.56 13.79
CA GLY A 381 -10.01 -7.83 12.56
C GLY A 381 -11.52 -7.67 12.31
N ASP A 382 -12.32 -8.72 12.54
CA ASP A 382 -13.78 -8.65 12.48
C ASP A 382 -14.35 -7.61 13.47
N SER A 383 -13.73 -7.44 14.64
CA SER A 383 -14.06 -6.39 15.63
C SER A 383 -13.55 -5.00 15.21
N MET A 384 -12.31 -4.89 14.71
CA MET A 384 -11.76 -3.62 14.21
C MET A 384 -12.56 -3.04 13.03
N ALA A 385 -13.15 -3.91 12.20
CA ALA A 385 -14.04 -3.55 11.09
C ALA A 385 -15.45 -3.09 11.54
N LYS A 386 -15.83 -3.29 12.80
CA LYS A 386 -17.00 -2.63 13.42
C LYS A 386 -16.67 -1.24 14.00
N GLY A 387 -15.40 -0.87 14.01
CA GLY A 387 -14.89 0.32 14.68
C GLY A 387 -14.62 0.09 16.18
N MET A 388 -13.60 0.79 16.68
CA MET A 388 -13.12 0.68 18.06
C MET A 388 -13.15 2.07 18.74
N VAL A 389 -13.28 2.12 20.05
CA VAL A 389 -13.10 3.36 20.82
C VAL A 389 -11.63 3.49 21.22
N LEU A 390 -11.02 4.66 21.02
CA LEU A 390 -9.68 4.94 21.56
C LEU A 390 -9.76 5.08 23.08
N VAL A 391 -8.93 4.32 23.79
CA VAL A 391 -8.81 4.35 25.25
C VAL A 391 -7.38 4.63 25.65
N MET A 392 -7.18 5.65 26.49
CA MET A 392 -5.88 6.05 27.06
C MET A 392 -5.92 5.81 28.56
N SER A 393 -4.89 5.18 29.14
CA SER A 393 -4.94 4.83 30.57
C SER A 393 -3.57 4.69 31.24
N ILE A 394 -3.58 4.87 32.56
CA ILE A 394 -2.51 4.56 33.51
C ILE A 394 -3.16 3.81 34.68
N TRP A 395 -2.54 2.73 35.16
CA TRP A 395 -3.10 1.82 36.18
C TRP A 395 -2.02 0.89 36.74
N ASP A 396 -2.27 0.28 37.89
CA ASP A 396 -1.46 -0.79 38.49
C ASP A 396 -2.27 -2.07 38.71
N ASP A 397 -1.57 -3.20 38.84
CA ASP A 397 -2.15 -4.54 38.83
C ASP A 397 -2.10 -5.17 40.22
N GLY A 398 -3.27 -5.29 40.86
CA GLY A 398 -3.40 -5.91 42.19
C GLY A 398 -3.41 -7.44 42.21
N GLU A 399 -3.57 -8.12 41.07
CA GLU A 399 -3.62 -9.59 41.02
C GLU A 399 -2.22 -10.17 40.80
N ALA A 400 -1.55 -9.76 39.72
CA ALA A 400 -0.25 -10.28 39.30
C ALA A 400 0.91 -9.29 39.51
N LYS A 401 0.68 -8.16 40.19
CA LYS A 401 1.70 -7.19 40.63
C LYS A 401 2.61 -6.73 39.48
N MET A 402 2.02 -6.50 38.31
CA MET A 402 2.66 -6.20 37.02
C MET A 402 3.69 -7.22 36.51
N GLN A 403 3.89 -8.36 37.18
CA GLN A 403 4.92 -9.34 36.81
C GLN A 403 4.72 -9.92 35.40
N TRP A 404 3.47 -9.97 34.93
CA TRP A 404 3.12 -10.36 33.55
C TRP A 404 3.62 -9.37 32.49
N LEU A 405 3.90 -8.12 32.88
CA LEU A 405 4.37 -7.00 32.06
C LEU A 405 5.89 -6.85 32.13
N ASP A 406 6.46 -6.70 33.32
CA ASP A 406 7.84 -6.23 33.53
C ASP A 406 8.69 -7.10 34.49
N GLY A 407 8.12 -8.16 35.06
CA GLY A 407 8.79 -9.07 36.01
C GLY A 407 9.06 -10.47 35.45
N THR A 408 8.94 -11.49 36.31
CA THR A 408 8.96 -12.92 35.94
C THR A 408 7.58 -13.53 36.20
N TYR A 409 6.95 -14.13 35.19
CA TYR A 409 5.57 -14.63 35.25
C TYR A 409 5.37 -15.92 34.43
N PRO A 410 4.56 -16.90 34.89
CA PRO A 410 3.81 -16.91 36.16
C PRO A 410 4.72 -16.94 37.40
N PRO A 411 4.25 -16.44 38.55
CA PRO A 411 5.03 -16.39 39.78
C PRO A 411 5.61 -17.76 40.15
N GLY A 412 6.86 -17.79 40.61
CA GLY A 412 7.54 -19.02 41.02
C GLY A 412 8.18 -19.87 39.90
N LYS A 413 7.96 -19.56 38.60
CA LYS A 413 8.81 -20.13 37.54
C LYS A 413 10.22 -19.50 37.57
N SER A 414 11.25 -20.29 37.25
CA SER A 414 12.59 -19.73 37.03
C SER A 414 12.58 -18.72 35.88
N ALA A 415 13.32 -17.62 36.05
CA ALA A 415 13.53 -16.61 35.03
C ALA A 415 14.25 -17.14 33.77
N ASP A 416 14.95 -18.26 33.87
CA ASP A 416 15.58 -18.96 32.72
C ASP A 416 14.57 -19.73 31.87
N THR A 417 13.33 -19.91 32.36
CA THR A 417 12.26 -20.57 31.60
C THR A 417 11.85 -19.69 30.42
N PHE A 418 11.77 -20.26 29.22
CA PHE A 418 11.42 -19.50 28.02
C PHE A 418 10.08 -18.77 28.18
N GLY A 419 10.09 -17.45 27.96
CA GLY A 419 8.92 -16.56 28.10
C GLY A 419 8.49 -16.23 29.54
N ALA A 420 9.19 -16.72 30.56
CA ALA A 420 8.89 -16.39 31.95
C ALA A 420 9.41 -15.01 32.36
N LYS A 421 10.69 -14.70 32.08
CA LYS A 421 11.24 -13.35 32.28
C LYS A 421 10.72 -12.39 31.20
N ARG A 422 9.97 -11.37 31.61
CA ARG A 422 9.24 -10.44 30.73
C ARG A 422 9.76 -9.01 30.82
N GLY A 423 10.44 -8.65 31.90
CA GLY A 423 11.22 -7.42 32.00
C GLY A 423 12.38 -7.48 33.01
N THR A 424 12.66 -6.35 33.64
CA THR A 424 13.81 -6.12 34.54
C THR A 424 13.41 -5.88 36.01
N CYS A 425 12.12 -5.93 36.34
CA CYS A 425 11.67 -5.72 37.71
C CYS A 425 11.73 -7.03 38.51
N GLU A 426 12.17 -6.94 39.77
CA GLU A 426 12.22 -8.08 40.67
C GLU A 426 10.81 -8.53 41.09
N ALA A 427 10.67 -9.81 41.46
CA ALA A 427 9.39 -10.37 41.85
C ALA A 427 8.74 -9.57 43.00
N ASN A 428 7.43 -9.36 42.91
CA ASN A 428 6.61 -8.56 43.85
C ASN A 428 6.94 -7.06 43.96
N THR A 429 7.90 -6.50 43.21
CA THR A 429 8.18 -5.04 43.26
C THR A 429 7.04 -4.18 42.72
N GLY A 430 6.19 -4.72 41.84
CA GLY A 430 4.96 -4.08 41.35
C GLY A 430 3.75 -4.17 42.30
N ASP A 431 3.95 -4.35 43.61
CA ASP A 431 2.85 -4.32 44.58
C ASP A 431 2.17 -2.92 44.60
N PRO A 432 0.85 -2.82 44.43
CA PRO A 432 0.14 -1.53 44.43
C PRO A 432 0.49 -0.62 45.61
N THR A 433 0.56 -1.18 46.83
CA THR A 433 0.82 -0.43 48.06
C THR A 433 2.18 0.26 47.99
N THR A 434 3.20 -0.51 47.59
CA THR A 434 4.58 -0.04 47.48
C THR A 434 4.76 0.91 46.30
N VAL A 435 4.19 0.59 45.12
CA VAL A 435 4.35 1.41 43.91
C VAL A 435 3.70 2.79 44.08
N ARG A 436 2.47 2.85 44.63
CA ARG A 436 1.74 4.10 44.91
C ARG A 436 2.47 4.98 45.91
N ALA A 437 2.97 4.41 47.00
CA ALA A 437 3.69 5.15 48.04
C ALA A 437 5.07 5.65 47.56
N ALA A 438 5.78 4.86 46.75
CA ALA A 438 7.11 5.23 46.26
C ALA A 438 7.10 6.13 45.00
N ASN A 439 5.98 6.19 44.26
CA ASN A 439 5.87 6.94 43.00
C ASN A 439 4.54 7.72 42.87
N PRO A 440 4.13 8.55 43.86
CA PRO A 440 2.85 9.25 43.81
C PRO A 440 2.73 10.19 42.59
N ASP A 441 3.82 10.88 42.24
CA ASP A 441 3.90 11.80 41.09
C ASP A 441 4.03 11.11 39.71
N ALA A 442 3.93 9.77 39.67
CA ALA A 442 3.95 9.06 38.40
C ALA A 442 2.82 9.53 37.49
N SER A 443 3.12 9.68 36.20
CA SER A 443 2.18 10.21 35.21
C SER A 443 2.57 9.79 33.80
N VAL A 444 1.61 9.86 32.88
CA VAL A 444 1.82 9.64 31.44
C VAL A 444 1.17 10.78 30.66
N THR A 445 1.86 11.27 29.63
CA THR A 445 1.31 12.24 28.68
C THR A 445 1.11 11.59 27.33
N PHE A 446 -0.12 11.62 26.81
CA PHE A 446 -0.48 11.19 25.47
C PHE A 446 -0.70 12.44 24.60
N SER A 447 -0.01 12.53 23.46
CA SER A 447 -0.12 13.69 22.56
C SER A 447 0.08 13.34 21.08
N ASN A 448 -0.33 14.24 20.18
CA ASN A 448 -0.17 14.10 18.73
C ASN A 448 -0.73 12.74 18.21
N VAL A 449 -1.92 12.37 18.70
CA VAL A 449 -2.61 11.14 18.30
C VAL A 449 -3.09 11.26 16.85
N LYS A 450 -2.65 10.34 15.99
CA LYS A 450 -2.98 10.32 14.55
C LYS A 450 -3.66 9.03 14.14
N ILE A 451 -4.73 9.14 13.36
CA ILE A 451 -5.61 8.04 12.92
C ILE A 451 -5.82 8.19 11.42
N GLY A 452 -5.66 7.14 10.63
CA GLY A 452 -5.87 7.20 9.18
C GLY A 452 -5.56 5.88 8.46
N PRO A 453 -5.76 5.82 7.12
CA PRO A 453 -5.25 4.71 6.33
C PRO A 453 -3.72 4.75 6.37
N ILE A 454 -3.09 3.59 6.26
CA ILE A 454 -1.67 3.53 6.58
C ILE A 454 -0.79 3.97 5.42
N VAL A 455 -0.35 5.21 5.61
CA VAL A 455 0.78 5.84 4.96
C VAL A 455 2.07 5.53 5.70
N LYS A 456 3.18 5.41 4.95
CA LYS A 456 4.51 5.23 5.54
C LYS A 456 4.92 6.51 6.26
N VAL A 457 4.90 6.50 7.59
CA VAL A 457 5.42 7.61 8.40
C VAL A 457 6.92 7.74 8.15
N ALA A 458 7.31 8.80 7.44
CA ALA A 458 8.71 9.17 7.33
C ALA A 458 9.20 9.70 8.67
N ALA A 459 10.25 9.09 9.19
CA ALA A 459 11.12 9.73 10.17
C ALA A 459 12.12 10.62 9.45
N ASP A 460 12.56 11.68 10.12
CA ASP A 460 13.77 12.42 9.76
C ASP A 460 15.02 11.68 10.27
N THR A 461 15.17 10.46 9.77
CA THR A 461 16.50 9.87 9.60
C THR A 461 17.17 10.49 8.38
N ALA A 462 18.46 10.78 8.53
CA ALA A 462 19.39 11.24 7.51
C ALA A 462 19.13 10.61 6.12
N ALA A 463 18.93 11.46 5.11
CA ALA A 463 18.39 11.07 3.81
C ALA A 463 18.86 12.01 2.69
N GLN A 464 18.85 11.53 1.45
CA GLN A 464 18.85 12.33 0.23
C GLN A 464 17.73 13.37 0.30
N GLN A 465 18.14 14.64 0.37
CA GLN A 465 17.27 15.76 0.71
C GLN A 465 16.52 16.30 -0.53
N VAL A 466 15.55 17.17 -0.28
CA VAL A 466 14.80 17.91 -1.30
C VAL A 466 15.35 19.33 -1.38
N GLY A 467 15.70 19.78 -2.58
CA GLY A 467 16.15 21.15 -2.84
C GLY A 467 15.00 22.15 -2.79
N THR A 468 15.35 23.40 -2.50
CA THR A 468 14.42 24.51 -2.30
C THR A 468 14.86 25.82 -2.97
N GLU A 469 16.02 25.84 -3.63
CA GLU A 469 16.54 26.97 -4.40
C GLU A 469 15.85 27.09 -5.79
N LYS A 470 15.37 25.98 -6.37
CA LYS A 470 14.55 25.97 -7.60
C LYS A 470 13.23 25.20 -7.37
N PRO A 471 12.05 25.79 -7.64
CA PRO A 471 10.78 25.10 -7.46
C PRO A 471 10.59 24.00 -8.53
N GLU A 472 10.58 22.74 -8.10
CA GLU A 472 10.35 21.62 -9.02
C GLU A 472 8.90 21.59 -9.54
N LYS A 473 8.76 21.80 -10.86
CA LYS A 473 7.50 21.82 -11.60
C LYS A 473 7.63 20.97 -12.87
N ALA A 474 7.01 19.79 -12.87
CA ALA A 474 6.98 18.87 -14.00
C ALA A 474 6.38 19.52 -15.27
N VAL A 475 6.90 19.13 -16.44
CA VAL A 475 6.43 19.59 -17.76
C VAL A 475 5.05 18.97 -18.04
N PRO A 476 3.96 19.74 -18.25
CA PRO A 476 2.64 19.15 -18.46
C PRO A 476 2.61 18.22 -19.68
N PHE A 477 2.11 17.00 -19.50
CA PHE A 477 2.03 16.01 -20.57
C PHE A 477 0.84 15.07 -20.37
N THR A 478 0.13 14.77 -21.45
CA THR A 478 -1.13 14.03 -21.44
C THR A 478 -0.97 12.74 -22.23
N VAL A 479 -1.38 11.62 -21.65
CA VAL A 479 -1.51 10.34 -22.37
C VAL A 479 -2.99 10.01 -22.55
N GLN A 480 -3.32 9.24 -23.58
CA GLN A 480 -4.70 8.92 -23.94
C GLN A 480 -5.02 7.48 -23.52
N GLN A 481 -5.94 7.30 -22.58
CA GLN A 481 -6.46 5.97 -22.26
C GLN A 481 -7.68 5.67 -23.13
N CYS A 482 -7.57 4.64 -23.97
CA CYS A 482 -8.57 4.30 -24.97
C CYS A 482 -9.30 3.01 -24.63
N ASP A 483 -10.61 2.98 -24.90
CA ASP A 483 -11.44 1.78 -24.82
C ASP A 483 -12.35 1.71 -26.07
N ASN A 484 -12.31 0.57 -26.76
CA ASN A 484 -13.05 0.32 -28.02
C ASN A 484 -12.97 1.48 -29.06
N GLY A 485 -11.81 2.15 -29.16
CA GLY A 485 -11.55 3.28 -30.06
C GLY A 485 -11.77 4.66 -29.43
N ALA A 486 -12.68 4.78 -28.45
CA ALA A 486 -12.90 6.04 -27.73
C ALA A 486 -11.76 6.32 -26.75
N CYS A 487 -11.04 7.42 -26.94
CA CYS A 487 -9.89 7.82 -26.12
C CYS A 487 -10.23 8.96 -25.15
N LYS A 488 -9.75 8.87 -23.91
CA LYS A 488 -9.88 9.90 -22.87
C LYS A 488 -8.49 10.41 -22.45
N PRO A 489 -8.32 11.72 -22.23
CA PRO A 489 -7.06 12.27 -21.72
C PRO A 489 -6.85 11.85 -20.25
N VAL A 490 -5.61 11.44 -19.95
CA VAL A 490 -5.07 11.24 -18.61
C VAL A 490 -3.93 12.24 -18.46
N GLN A 491 -4.19 13.30 -17.69
CA GLN A 491 -3.24 14.38 -17.47
C GLN A 491 -2.21 13.99 -16.42
N GLY A 492 -0.93 14.21 -16.74
CA GLY A 492 0.20 14.06 -15.84
C GLY A 492 1.26 15.11 -16.12
N GLY A 493 2.52 14.79 -15.83
CA GLY A 493 3.64 15.64 -16.19
C GLY A 493 4.95 14.88 -16.26
N LEU A 494 5.89 15.34 -17.08
CA LEU A 494 7.21 14.74 -17.22
C LEU A 494 8.17 15.32 -16.18
N THR A 495 8.90 14.42 -15.50
CA THR A 495 10.02 14.77 -14.62
C THR A 495 11.33 14.24 -15.19
N ILE A 496 12.41 15.01 -15.04
CA ILE A 496 13.76 14.57 -15.45
C ILE A 496 14.41 13.73 -14.35
N ASP A 497 15.15 12.70 -14.79
CA ASP A 497 15.95 11.80 -13.95
C ASP A 497 16.89 12.55 -13.00
N ALA A 498 16.98 12.05 -11.76
CA ALA A 498 17.84 12.57 -10.70
C ALA A 498 19.32 12.75 -11.08
N ASN A 499 19.83 11.99 -12.05
CA ASN A 499 21.21 12.04 -12.52
C ASN A 499 21.54 13.34 -13.28
N TRP A 500 20.55 13.98 -13.91
CA TRP A 500 20.71 15.27 -14.59
C TRP A 500 20.63 16.46 -13.64
N ARG A 501 19.99 16.28 -12.48
CA ARG A 501 19.67 17.37 -11.55
C ARG A 501 20.89 17.86 -10.78
N TRP A 502 20.90 19.16 -10.50
CA TRP A 502 21.88 19.77 -9.61
C TRP A 502 21.77 19.13 -8.21
N THR A 503 22.92 18.82 -7.62
CA THR A 503 23.04 18.08 -6.36
C THR A 503 23.98 18.84 -5.46
N HIS A 504 23.46 19.39 -4.36
CA HIS A 504 24.07 20.51 -3.64
C HIS A 504 23.80 20.45 -2.13
N LYS A 505 24.57 21.23 -1.37
CA LYS A 505 24.42 21.46 0.07
C LYS A 505 24.51 22.97 0.33
N ALA A 506 23.36 23.63 0.44
CA ALA A 506 23.25 25.08 0.65
C ALA A 506 24.14 25.88 -0.33
N GLY A 507 23.83 25.78 -1.63
CA GLY A 507 24.61 26.38 -2.71
C GLY A 507 25.94 25.71 -3.10
N GLN A 508 26.56 24.86 -2.25
CA GLN A 508 27.81 24.17 -2.62
C GLN A 508 27.54 22.88 -3.40
N ASP A 509 28.20 22.68 -4.54
CA ASP A 509 28.13 21.45 -5.33
C ASP A 509 28.56 20.22 -4.51
N CYS A 510 27.68 19.23 -4.37
CA CYS A 510 28.07 17.91 -3.89
C CYS A 510 28.71 17.05 -4.99
N TYR A 511 28.39 17.35 -6.24
CA TYR A 511 28.88 16.66 -7.43
C TYR A 511 29.10 17.67 -8.55
N GLN A 512 30.35 17.83 -8.99
CA GLN A 512 30.75 18.80 -10.00
C GLN A 512 31.50 18.10 -11.14
N GLY A 513 31.07 18.36 -12.38
CA GLY A 513 31.58 17.66 -13.56
C GLY A 513 31.33 16.15 -13.46
N THR A 514 32.39 15.39 -13.20
CA THR A 514 32.38 13.92 -13.07
C THR A 514 32.68 13.41 -11.65
N LYS A 515 32.80 14.30 -10.65
CA LYS A 515 33.37 14.00 -9.32
C LYS A 515 32.48 14.45 -8.17
N TRP A 516 32.45 13.65 -7.10
CA TRP A 516 31.86 14.01 -5.80
C TRP A 516 32.82 14.86 -4.96
N ASP A 517 32.29 15.82 -4.19
CA ASP A 517 33.05 16.56 -3.17
C ASP A 517 33.35 15.64 -1.97
N PRO A 518 34.62 15.28 -1.68
CA PRO A 518 34.95 14.34 -0.61
C PRO A 518 34.71 14.90 0.80
N THR A 519 34.60 16.23 0.95
CA THR A 519 34.32 16.89 2.25
C THR A 519 32.83 16.83 2.60
N ILE A 520 31.96 16.77 1.59
CA ILE A 520 30.50 16.57 1.78
C ILE A 520 30.14 15.08 1.72
N CYS A 521 30.76 14.34 0.81
CA CYS A 521 30.36 13.00 0.37
C CYS A 521 31.38 11.90 0.72
N ALA A 522 31.96 11.96 1.93
CA ALA A 522 32.95 11.02 2.45
C ALA A 522 32.56 9.53 2.37
N ASN A 523 31.25 9.23 2.36
CA ASN A 523 30.66 7.93 2.03
C ASN A 523 29.25 8.11 1.46
N GLY A 524 28.63 7.04 0.97
CA GLY A 524 27.31 7.10 0.33
C GLY A 524 26.15 7.54 1.23
N ASP A 525 26.20 7.26 2.54
CA ASP A 525 25.15 7.64 3.50
C ASP A 525 25.27 9.11 3.91
N ASP A 526 26.48 9.58 4.24
CA ASP A 526 26.71 11.00 4.56
C ASP A 526 26.47 11.89 3.34
N CYS A 527 26.83 11.43 2.14
CA CYS A 527 26.54 12.16 0.91
C CYS A 527 25.03 12.28 0.66
N ALA A 528 24.26 11.20 0.81
CA ALA A 528 22.79 11.28 0.75
C ALA A 528 22.26 12.26 1.80
N LYS A 529 22.60 12.06 3.08
CA LYS A 529 22.23 12.92 4.21
C LYS A 529 22.46 14.41 3.99
N ASN A 530 23.61 14.75 3.40
CA ASN A 530 24.09 16.13 3.29
C ASN A 530 23.60 16.85 2.02
N CYS A 531 23.17 16.11 1.00
CA CYS A 531 22.92 16.65 -0.33
C CYS A 531 21.44 16.60 -0.73
N ALA A 532 20.97 17.70 -1.27
CA ALA A 532 19.65 17.85 -1.85
C ALA A 532 19.68 17.60 -3.37
N ILE A 533 18.57 17.07 -3.91
CA ILE A 533 18.28 17.16 -5.36
C ILE A 533 17.45 18.41 -5.60
N GLU A 534 17.91 19.28 -6.49
CA GLU A 534 17.25 20.56 -6.78
C GLU A 534 16.25 20.48 -7.95
N GLY A 535 15.34 21.46 -8.03
CA GLY A 535 14.38 21.60 -9.13
C GLY A 535 15.03 21.93 -10.49
N ALA A 536 14.32 21.66 -11.58
CA ALA A 536 14.83 21.80 -12.95
C ALA A 536 14.16 22.94 -13.75
N ASP A 537 14.96 23.72 -14.49
CA ASP A 537 14.45 24.57 -15.59
C ASP A 537 14.53 23.76 -16.89
N TYR A 538 13.45 23.03 -17.18
CA TYR A 538 13.39 21.97 -18.19
C TYR A 538 13.83 22.38 -19.59
N GLU A 539 13.39 23.54 -20.08
CA GLU A 539 13.73 24.00 -21.43
C GLU A 539 15.15 24.59 -21.47
N LYS A 540 15.52 25.39 -20.46
CA LYS A 540 16.76 26.17 -20.44
C LYS A 540 17.99 25.35 -20.02
N ASP A 541 17.86 24.55 -18.97
CA ASP A 541 18.97 23.75 -18.44
C ASP A 541 19.12 22.42 -19.22
N TYR A 542 18.01 21.86 -19.74
CA TYR A 542 17.97 20.48 -20.27
C TYR A 542 17.40 20.31 -21.69
N GLY A 543 16.87 21.36 -22.32
CA GLY A 543 16.39 21.28 -23.71
C GLY A 543 15.09 20.48 -23.90
N VAL A 544 14.31 20.29 -22.83
CA VAL A 544 13.02 19.59 -22.83
C VAL A 544 11.90 20.59 -23.14
N VAL A 545 11.41 20.60 -24.38
CA VAL A 545 10.47 21.60 -24.88
C VAL A 545 9.07 20.98 -25.07
N PRO A 546 8.05 21.38 -24.29
CA PRO A 546 6.67 20.99 -24.56
C PRO A 546 6.17 21.68 -25.84
N THR A 547 5.74 20.90 -26.83
CA THR A 547 5.22 21.41 -28.12
C THR A 547 3.70 21.27 -28.24
N GLY A 548 3.05 20.67 -27.24
CA GLY A 548 1.60 20.57 -27.09
C GLY A 548 1.25 19.93 -25.75
N THR A 549 -0.05 19.76 -25.46
CA THR A 549 -0.50 19.10 -24.22
C THR A 549 -0.15 17.61 -24.16
N ASP A 550 0.11 16.98 -25.29
CA ASP A 550 0.48 15.57 -25.47
C ASP A 550 1.70 15.42 -26.40
N SER A 551 2.59 16.41 -26.44
CA SER A 551 3.78 16.44 -27.32
C SER A 551 4.99 17.11 -26.64
N VAL A 552 6.15 16.45 -26.70
CA VAL A 552 7.42 16.94 -26.16
C VAL A 552 8.56 16.70 -27.14
N THR A 553 9.43 17.70 -27.31
CA THR A 553 10.69 17.61 -28.04
C THR A 553 11.84 17.56 -27.05
N LEU A 554 12.72 16.56 -27.16
CA LEU A 554 13.96 16.47 -26.40
C LEU A 554 15.12 16.86 -27.33
N LYS A 555 15.86 17.92 -26.98
CA LYS A 555 17.10 18.32 -27.66
C LYS A 555 18.27 17.46 -27.18
N PHE A 556 19.24 17.21 -28.06
CA PHE A 556 20.44 16.43 -27.74
C PHE A 556 21.47 17.25 -26.97
N VAL A 557 21.75 18.49 -27.37
CA VAL A 557 22.63 19.41 -26.63
C VAL A 557 21.85 20.64 -26.20
N THR A 558 22.11 21.14 -24.98
CA THR A 558 21.60 22.44 -24.51
C THR A 558 22.58 23.02 -23.50
N ASN A 559 23.17 24.18 -23.81
CA ASN A 559 24.28 24.76 -23.03
C ASN A 559 25.46 23.79 -22.87
N LYS A 560 25.64 23.20 -21.67
CA LYS A 560 26.62 22.15 -21.38
C LYS A 560 25.97 20.78 -21.11
N ASN A 561 24.64 20.72 -21.12
CA ASN A 561 23.90 19.47 -20.96
C ASN A 561 23.93 18.67 -22.27
N VAL A 562 24.05 17.35 -22.13
CA VAL A 562 23.88 16.38 -23.21
C VAL A 562 22.81 15.38 -22.79
N GLY A 563 21.88 15.11 -23.70
CA GLY A 563 20.79 14.18 -23.52
C GLY A 563 19.78 14.59 -22.45
N SER A 564 18.75 13.76 -22.30
CA SER A 564 17.82 13.80 -21.17
C SER A 564 17.11 12.45 -21.01
N ARG A 565 16.65 12.13 -19.80
CA ARG A 565 15.80 10.98 -19.51
C ARG A 565 14.62 11.41 -18.65
N MET A 566 13.41 11.13 -19.14
CA MET A 566 12.16 11.70 -18.68
C MET A 566 11.16 10.60 -18.28
N TYR A 567 10.49 10.76 -17.14
CA TYR A 567 9.44 9.86 -16.65
C TYR A 567 8.09 10.54 -16.61
N LEU A 568 7.02 9.82 -16.94
CA LEU A 568 5.67 10.31 -16.74
C LEU A 568 5.22 10.15 -15.28
N LEU A 569 4.88 11.26 -14.62
CA LEU A 569 4.18 11.31 -13.34
C LEU A 569 2.66 11.18 -13.54
N ASP A 570 1.99 10.63 -12.53
CA ASP A 570 0.53 10.64 -12.43
C ASP A 570 -0.01 12.05 -12.09
N ALA A 571 -1.33 12.20 -12.06
CA ALA A 571 -2.02 13.46 -11.78
C ALA A 571 -1.72 14.08 -10.39
N SER A 572 -1.07 13.38 -9.47
CA SER A 572 -0.61 13.93 -8.18
C SER A 572 0.75 14.64 -8.28
N GLY A 573 1.54 14.35 -9.33
CA GLY A 573 2.93 14.78 -9.44
C GLY A 573 3.89 14.19 -8.41
N GLN A 574 3.44 13.24 -7.57
CA GLN A 574 4.26 12.62 -6.50
C GLN A 574 4.70 11.18 -6.83
N LYS A 575 4.12 10.57 -7.86
CA LYS A 575 4.35 9.18 -8.28
C LYS A 575 4.42 9.08 -9.79
N TYR A 576 5.13 8.08 -10.29
CA TYR A 576 5.12 7.72 -11.70
C TYR A 576 3.77 7.10 -12.10
N GLN A 577 3.33 7.40 -13.33
CA GLN A 577 2.20 6.73 -13.94
C GLN A 577 2.60 5.29 -14.27
N MET A 578 2.02 4.33 -13.57
CA MET A 578 2.24 2.90 -13.81
C MET A 578 1.36 2.40 -14.95
N PHE A 579 1.96 1.71 -15.94
CA PHE A 579 1.26 1.17 -17.11
C PHE A 579 1.17 -0.36 -17.05
N MET A 580 -0.06 -0.88 -17.14
CA MET A 580 -0.35 -2.32 -17.18
C MET A 580 -0.40 -2.80 -18.64
N LEU A 581 0.74 -3.26 -19.16
CA LEU A 581 0.91 -3.47 -20.60
C LEU A 581 0.24 -4.75 -21.15
N LYS A 582 -0.02 -5.76 -20.30
CA LYS A 582 -0.57 -7.06 -20.73
C LYS A 582 -1.92 -6.91 -21.44
N ASN A 583 -2.05 -7.56 -22.60
CA ASN A 583 -3.27 -7.56 -23.39
C ASN A 583 -3.74 -6.12 -23.74
N LYS A 584 -2.77 -5.23 -23.96
CA LYS A 584 -2.96 -3.87 -24.46
C LYS A 584 -2.15 -3.65 -25.73
N GLN A 585 -2.52 -2.60 -26.45
CA GLN A 585 -1.60 -1.92 -27.34
C GLN A 585 -1.18 -0.59 -26.72
N PHE A 586 0.11 -0.29 -26.83
CA PHE A 586 0.68 1.02 -26.55
C PHE A 586 1.05 1.66 -27.90
N SER A 587 0.74 2.94 -28.06
CA SER A 587 0.91 3.65 -29.34
C SER A 587 1.41 5.07 -29.09
N PHE A 588 2.20 5.62 -30.00
CA PHE A 588 2.69 7.00 -29.94
C PHE A 588 3.10 7.47 -31.33
N ASP A 589 3.12 8.77 -31.54
CA ASP A 589 3.73 9.38 -32.72
C ASP A 589 5.15 9.82 -32.38
N VAL A 590 6.11 9.56 -33.28
CA VAL A 590 7.51 9.99 -33.14
C VAL A 590 8.02 10.66 -34.41
N ASP A 591 8.78 11.74 -34.22
CA ASP A 591 9.63 12.33 -35.25
C ASP A 591 11.10 12.09 -34.88
N VAL A 592 11.80 11.37 -35.76
CA VAL A 592 13.24 11.02 -35.68
C VAL A 592 14.05 11.67 -36.81
N SER A 593 13.47 12.57 -37.60
CA SER A 593 14.08 13.16 -38.80
C SER A 593 15.37 13.96 -38.52
N LYS A 594 15.57 14.35 -37.25
CA LYS A 594 16.76 15.04 -36.73
C LYS A 594 17.66 14.14 -35.87
N LEU A 595 17.52 12.82 -35.95
CA LEU A 595 18.41 11.86 -35.28
C LEU A 595 19.38 11.24 -36.31
N PRO A 596 20.66 11.66 -36.36
CA PRO A 596 21.70 11.04 -37.18
C PRO A 596 22.18 9.71 -36.57
N CYS A 597 23.18 9.09 -37.21
CA CYS A 597 24.00 8.03 -36.61
C CYS A 597 24.53 8.43 -35.22
N GLY A 598 24.70 7.46 -34.32
CA GLY A 598 25.36 7.68 -33.03
C GLY A 598 24.47 8.18 -31.89
N ILE A 599 23.28 8.69 -32.21
CA ILE A 599 22.29 9.16 -31.23
C ILE A 599 21.12 8.18 -31.22
N ASN A 600 20.50 7.97 -30.06
CA ASN A 600 19.28 7.18 -29.88
C ASN A 600 18.21 8.06 -29.20
N GLY A 601 17.04 8.16 -29.82
CA GLY A 601 15.84 8.75 -29.23
C GLY A 601 14.91 7.64 -28.76
N ALA A 602 15.06 7.21 -27.50
CA ALA A 602 14.40 6.03 -26.98
C ALA A 602 13.07 6.31 -26.27
N LEU A 603 12.13 5.37 -26.36
CA LEU A 603 10.91 5.33 -25.57
C LEU A 603 10.69 3.89 -25.11
N TYR A 604 10.61 3.70 -23.79
CA TYR A 604 10.69 2.37 -23.18
C TYR A 604 9.94 2.29 -21.86
N PHE A 605 9.82 1.07 -21.32
CA PHE A 605 9.20 0.79 -20.03
C PHE A 605 10.15 0.06 -19.10
N THR A 606 10.19 0.49 -17.84
CA THR A 606 11.04 -0.10 -16.79
C THR A 606 10.26 -0.44 -15.52
N ALA A 607 10.64 -1.52 -14.83
CA ALA A 607 10.00 -1.99 -13.59
C ALA A 607 10.50 -1.26 -12.32
N MET A 608 10.56 0.08 -12.38
CA MET A 608 10.79 0.99 -11.27
C MET A 608 9.65 1.00 -10.24
N ASP A 609 9.94 1.37 -8.99
CA ASP A 609 8.93 1.61 -7.97
C ASP A 609 8.16 2.93 -8.24
N ALA A 610 6.84 2.88 -8.12
CA ALA A 610 5.94 3.99 -8.46
C ALA A 610 6.21 5.31 -7.72
N ASP A 611 6.87 5.28 -6.57
CA ASP A 611 7.19 6.46 -5.75
C ASP A 611 8.68 6.86 -5.80
N GLY A 612 9.43 6.32 -6.77
CA GLY A 612 10.87 6.52 -6.92
C GLY A 612 11.71 5.82 -5.84
N GLY A 613 11.12 4.86 -5.12
CA GLY A 613 11.74 4.08 -4.06
C GLY A 613 11.60 4.70 -2.67
N THR A 614 10.77 5.73 -2.47
CA THR A 614 10.57 6.36 -1.15
C THR A 614 9.85 5.44 -0.15
N SER A 615 8.96 4.53 -0.61
CA SER A 615 8.38 3.52 0.28
C SER A 615 9.35 2.40 0.64
N ALA A 616 10.29 2.04 -0.24
CA ALA A 616 11.35 1.09 0.07
C ALA A 616 12.46 1.69 0.96
N PHE A 617 12.93 2.90 0.64
CA PHE A 617 14.14 3.50 1.20
C PHE A 617 13.82 4.82 1.94
N PRO A 618 13.73 4.82 3.29
CA PRO A 618 13.44 6.03 4.08
C PRO A 618 14.46 7.17 3.92
N ASN A 619 15.65 6.83 3.41
CA ASN A 619 16.74 7.74 3.12
C ASN A 619 16.62 8.39 1.72
N ASN A 620 15.51 8.19 1.00
CA ASN A 620 15.12 9.02 -0.13
C ASN A 620 13.94 9.92 0.29
N LYS A 621 14.09 11.24 0.26
CA LYS A 621 12.98 12.20 0.43
C LYS A 621 12.45 12.78 -0.89
N ALA A 622 13.24 12.72 -1.96
CA ALA A 622 12.95 13.40 -3.21
C ALA A 622 11.99 12.60 -4.12
N GLY A 623 12.18 11.28 -4.21
CA GLY A 623 11.23 10.36 -4.84
C GLY A 623 10.94 10.61 -6.32
N ALA A 624 9.82 10.04 -6.79
CA ALA A 624 9.41 10.13 -8.19
C ALA A 624 9.32 11.58 -8.70
N LYS A 625 8.85 12.53 -7.88
CA LYS A 625 8.76 13.95 -8.25
C LYS A 625 10.09 14.50 -8.79
N TYR A 626 11.21 14.08 -8.23
CA TYR A 626 12.57 14.49 -8.63
C TYR A 626 13.32 13.40 -9.43
N GLY A 627 12.60 12.47 -10.05
CA GLY A 627 13.17 11.49 -10.99
C GLY A 627 14.06 10.42 -10.35
N THR A 628 13.87 10.07 -9.07
CA THR A 628 14.70 9.05 -8.40
C THR A 628 14.28 7.62 -8.70
N GLY A 629 15.17 6.66 -8.39
CA GLY A 629 14.84 5.24 -8.34
C GLY A 629 14.96 4.49 -9.66
N TYR A 630 15.57 5.12 -10.68
CA TYR A 630 15.79 4.51 -11.99
C TYR A 630 16.56 3.18 -11.89
N CYS A 631 16.14 2.24 -12.73
CA CYS A 631 16.76 0.95 -12.96
C CYS A 631 16.43 0.53 -14.39
N ASP A 632 17.22 -0.39 -14.93
CA ASP A 632 17.01 -1.03 -16.22
C ASP A 632 17.71 -2.40 -16.27
N ALA A 633 17.71 -3.07 -17.42
CA ALA A 633 18.33 -4.39 -17.56
C ALA A 633 19.86 -4.35 -17.73
N GLN A 634 20.43 -3.19 -18.03
CA GLN A 634 21.88 -2.94 -18.03
C GLN A 634 22.45 -2.78 -16.60
N CYS A 635 21.60 -2.72 -15.57
CA CYS A 635 21.98 -2.56 -14.16
C CYS A 635 22.88 -1.32 -13.89
N PRO A 636 22.48 -0.11 -14.33
CA PRO A 636 23.30 1.09 -14.45
C PRO A 636 23.98 1.48 -13.14
N ARG A 637 25.28 1.74 -13.24
CA ARG A 637 26.19 2.13 -12.15
C ARG A 637 26.58 3.61 -12.18
N ASP A 638 26.15 4.32 -13.22
CA ASP A 638 26.27 5.76 -13.42
C ASP A 638 25.22 6.55 -12.63
N ILE A 639 24.24 5.88 -12.03
CA ILE A 639 23.20 6.54 -11.23
C ILE A 639 23.82 7.04 -9.93
N LYS A 640 23.83 8.38 -9.76
CA LYS A 640 24.39 9.06 -8.59
C LYS A 640 23.76 8.62 -7.26
N PHE A 641 22.49 8.21 -7.26
CA PHE A 641 21.78 7.79 -6.04
C PHE A 641 20.94 6.52 -6.26
N ILE A 642 21.23 5.49 -5.46
CA ILE A 642 20.60 4.16 -5.54
C ILE A 642 20.18 3.76 -4.13
N ALA A 643 18.95 3.24 -3.98
CA ALA A 643 18.42 2.74 -2.69
C ALA A 643 18.49 3.73 -1.50
N GLY A 644 18.42 5.04 -1.77
CA GLY A 644 18.55 6.09 -0.74
C GLY A 644 19.99 6.34 -0.25
N LYS A 645 21.00 5.87 -0.98
CA LYS A 645 22.43 6.15 -0.78
C LYS A 645 22.99 6.84 -2.02
N ALA A 646 24.00 7.70 -1.85
CA ALA A 646 24.81 8.14 -2.97
C ALA A 646 25.78 7.02 -3.40
N ASN A 647 26.13 7.00 -4.69
CA ASN A 647 27.03 6.01 -5.28
C ASN A 647 28.51 6.47 -5.26
N SER A 648 28.87 7.38 -4.35
CA SER A 648 30.20 8.03 -4.30
C SER A 648 31.36 7.09 -3.97
N GLU A 649 31.08 5.97 -3.30
CA GLU A 649 32.09 4.97 -2.99
C GLU A 649 32.66 4.30 -4.24
N GLY A 650 33.98 4.44 -4.46
CA GLY A 650 34.67 3.84 -5.59
C GLY A 650 34.23 4.41 -6.95
N TRP A 651 33.70 5.63 -6.96
CA TRP A 651 33.26 6.32 -8.16
C TRP A 651 34.42 6.63 -9.11
N GLN A 652 34.32 6.13 -10.34
CA GLN A 652 35.31 6.32 -11.41
C GLN A 652 34.69 7.20 -12.49
N GLY A 653 35.06 8.49 -12.53
CA GLY A 653 34.54 9.48 -13.48
C GLY A 653 35.66 10.23 -14.20
N GLU A 654 35.60 10.25 -15.53
CA GLU A 654 36.60 10.84 -16.42
C GLU A 654 35.92 11.61 -17.56
N GLY A 655 36.63 12.55 -18.19
CA GLY A 655 36.09 13.33 -19.31
C GLY A 655 34.86 14.18 -18.94
N THR A 656 33.79 14.02 -19.71
CA THR A 656 32.51 14.76 -19.53
C THR A 656 31.33 13.87 -19.15
N ASP A 657 31.51 12.55 -19.17
CA ASP A 657 30.42 11.58 -18.98
C ASP A 657 30.23 11.20 -17.50
N ALA A 658 29.06 10.67 -17.17
CA ALA A 658 28.79 10.17 -15.82
C ALA A 658 29.73 9.00 -15.48
N GLY A 659 30.46 9.15 -14.37
CA GLY A 659 31.31 8.07 -13.84
C GLY A 659 30.50 6.87 -13.36
N LYS A 660 31.15 5.73 -13.11
CA LYS A 660 30.50 4.51 -12.59
C LYS A 660 30.92 4.25 -11.13
N GLY A 661 29.94 4.05 -10.24
CA GLY A 661 30.15 3.73 -8.81
C GLY A 661 30.18 2.22 -8.50
N LYS A 662 30.29 1.85 -7.21
CA LYS A 662 30.25 0.43 -6.78
C LYS A 662 28.87 -0.22 -6.95
N MET A 663 27.80 0.53 -6.77
CA MET A 663 26.42 0.04 -6.86
C MET A 663 25.87 0.23 -8.27
N GLY A 664 24.98 -0.66 -8.70
CA GLY A 664 24.07 -0.44 -9.82
C GLY A 664 22.63 -0.79 -9.44
N ASN A 665 21.65 -0.50 -10.30
CA ASN A 665 20.24 -0.78 -10.01
C ASN A 665 19.56 -1.54 -11.18
N CYS A 666 19.23 -2.82 -10.95
CA CYS A 666 18.71 -3.75 -11.95
C CYS A 666 17.18 -3.82 -11.93
N CYS A 667 16.51 -3.87 -13.08
CA CYS A 667 15.12 -4.34 -13.19
C CYS A 667 14.71 -4.72 -14.63
N PRO A 668 13.61 -5.49 -14.81
CA PRO A 668 13.08 -5.81 -16.13
C PRO A 668 12.67 -4.57 -16.92
N GLU A 669 12.83 -4.69 -18.23
CA GLU A 669 12.78 -3.58 -19.17
C GLU A 669 12.13 -4.04 -20.49
N MET A 670 11.49 -3.10 -21.17
CA MET A 670 10.77 -3.31 -22.43
C MET A 670 10.96 -2.09 -23.30
N ASP A 671 11.95 -2.15 -24.16
CA ASP A 671 12.27 -1.14 -25.15
C ASP A 671 11.25 -1.19 -26.27
N ILE A 672 10.28 -0.29 -26.19
CA ILE A 672 9.29 -0.10 -27.25
C ILE A 672 9.99 0.47 -28.48
N TRP A 673 10.99 1.31 -28.28
CA TRP A 673 11.58 2.10 -29.33
C TRP A 673 12.99 2.51 -28.95
N GLU A 674 13.96 2.02 -29.70
CA GLU A 674 15.30 2.59 -29.75
C GLU A 674 15.62 2.86 -31.20
N ALA A 675 15.88 4.11 -31.56
CA ALA A 675 15.96 4.49 -32.97
C ALA A 675 16.67 5.81 -33.24
N ASN A 676 17.10 5.94 -34.48
CA ASN A 676 17.39 7.19 -35.15
C ASN A 676 16.81 7.18 -36.57
N SER A 677 17.23 8.11 -37.44
CA SER A 677 16.74 8.16 -38.82
C SER A 677 17.26 7.02 -39.72
N ILE A 678 18.19 6.19 -39.23
CA ILE A 678 18.85 5.11 -39.97
C ILE A 678 18.27 3.74 -39.58
N SER A 679 18.23 3.43 -38.29
CA SER A 679 17.79 2.13 -37.76
C SER A 679 16.83 2.27 -36.57
N GLN A 680 16.07 1.20 -36.31
CA GLN A 680 15.22 1.04 -35.12
C GLN A 680 15.30 -0.39 -34.59
N ALA A 681 15.11 -0.54 -33.28
CA ALA A 681 14.91 -1.79 -32.58
C ALA A 681 13.71 -1.71 -31.61
N PHE A 682 13.20 -2.88 -31.22
CA PHE A 682 12.39 -3.04 -30.02
C PHE A 682 12.77 -4.35 -29.32
N THR A 683 12.93 -4.31 -28.00
CA THR A 683 13.70 -5.31 -27.26
C THR A 683 13.10 -5.56 -25.87
N PRO A 684 12.66 -6.79 -25.56
CA PRO A 684 12.26 -7.19 -24.22
C PRO A 684 13.47 -7.71 -23.45
N HIS A 685 13.69 -7.20 -22.24
CA HIS A 685 14.79 -7.59 -21.36
C HIS A 685 14.27 -8.19 -20.06
N THR A 686 14.88 -9.29 -19.60
CA THR A 686 14.39 -10.08 -18.45
C THR A 686 15.42 -10.19 -17.34
N CYS A 687 14.92 -10.22 -16.10
CA CYS A 687 15.74 -10.30 -14.90
C CYS A 687 15.29 -11.39 -13.94
N LYS A 688 16.24 -11.83 -13.11
CA LYS A 688 16.04 -12.84 -12.06
C LYS A 688 15.02 -12.36 -11.00
N ASP A 689 14.87 -11.06 -10.80
CA ASP A 689 13.82 -10.43 -10.02
C ASP A 689 12.90 -9.57 -10.90
N ILE A 690 11.61 -9.49 -10.56
CA ILE A 690 10.58 -8.78 -11.36
C ILE A 690 10.27 -7.36 -10.84
N SER A 691 11.30 -6.63 -10.40
CA SER A 691 11.24 -5.24 -9.87
C SER A 691 12.64 -4.74 -9.53
N ALA A 692 12.79 -3.41 -9.40
CA ALA A 692 13.99 -2.72 -8.91
C ALA A 692 14.77 -3.48 -7.81
N LYS A 693 16.07 -3.68 -8.05
CA LYS A 693 16.98 -4.37 -7.14
C LYS A 693 18.43 -3.87 -7.29
N PRO A 694 19.03 -3.31 -6.23
CA PRO A 694 20.44 -2.93 -6.25
C PRO A 694 21.38 -4.14 -6.46
N CYS A 695 22.48 -3.91 -7.14
CA CYS A 695 23.55 -4.86 -7.42
C CYS A 695 24.92 -4.27 -7.05
N THR A 696 25.93 -5.14 -6.90
CA THR A 696 27.35 -4.76 -6.81
C THR A 696 28.21 -5.77 -7.56
N GLY A 697 29.33 -5.30 -8.14
CA GLY A 697 30.30 -6.14 -8.85
C GLY A 697 29.67 -6.99 -9.97
N ALA A 698 30.03 -8.27 -10.03
CA ALA A 698 29.55 -9.20 -11.06
C ALA A 698 28.02 -9.38 -11.10
N LEU A 699 27.28 -9.05 -10.03
CA LEU A 699 25.80 -9.08 -10.05
C LEU A 699 25.20 -7.98 -10.92
N CYS A 700 25.93 -6.89 -11.20
CA CYS A 700 25.53 -5.89 -12.19
C CYS A 700 25.82 -6.33 -13.64
N GLY A 701 26.42 -7.51 -13.85
CA GLY A 701 26.86 -7.96 -15.17
C GLY A 701 28.06 -7.18 -15.72
N ASP A 702 28.84 -6.54 -14.84
CA ASP A 702 29.92 -5.62 -15.20
C ASP A 702 31.31 -6.25 -15.03
N GLY A 703 32.25 -5.81 -15.87
CA GLY A 703 33.60 -6.35 -15.97
C GLY A 703 33.73 -7.51 -16.97
N GLU A 704 34.97 -7.86 -17.28
CA GLU A 704 35.28 -8.83 -18.34
C GLU A 704 34.61 -10.19 -18.10
N GLY A 705 33.95 -10.71 -19.15
CA GLY A 705 33.22 -11.98 -19.09
C GLY A 705 32.03 -12.03 -18.12
N ASN A 706 31.59 -10.91 -17.52
CA ASN A 706 30.50 -10.91 -16.52
C ASN A 706 29.11 -10.57 -17.09
N ARG A 707 29.01 -10.12 -18.35
CA ARG A 707 27.75 -9.67 -18.99
C ARG A 707 26.55 -10.60 -18.74
N TYR A 708 26.75 -11.92 -18.88
CA TYR A 708 25.70 -12.93 -18.68
C TYR A 708 25.68 -13.56 -17.27
N LYS A 709 26.53 -13.08 -16.34
CA LYS A 709 26.54 -13.49 -14.92
C LYS A 709 25.65 -12.61 -14.03
N GLY A 710 25.26 -11.42 -14.49
CA GLY A 710 24.48 -10.43 -13.75
C GLY A 710 23.05 -10.84 -13.38
N LEU A 711 22.30 -9.95 -12.74
CA LEU A 711 20.90 -10.18 -12.37
C LEU A 711 19.92 -10.07 -13.54
N CYS A 712 20.33 -9.41 -14.64
CA CYS A 712 19.51 -9.09 -15.80
C CYS A 712 20.18 -9.51 -17.10
N ASP A 713 19.35 -9.71 -18.12
CA ASP A 713 19.74 -9.88 -19.51
C ASP A 713 20.06 -8.53 -20.16
N LYS A 714 21.35 -8.24 -20.34
CA LYS A 714 21.82 -7.02 -21.00
C LYS A 714 21.61 -7.00 -22.52
N ASP A 715 21.28 -8.13 -23.16
CA ASP A 715 21.13 -8.24 -24.62
C ASP A 715 19.68 -8.20 -25.09
N GLY A 716 18.76 -8.81 -24.32
CA GLY A 716 17.36 -8.93 -24.67
C GLY A 716 17.11 -9.82 -25.90
N CYS A 717 15.88 -9.75 -26.41
CA CYS A 717 15.45 -10.43 -27.65
C CYS A 717 15.01 -9.40 -28.71
N ASP A 718 15.98 -8.84 -29.44
CA ASP A 718 15.79 -7.68 -30.30
C ASP A 718 15.08 -7.99 -31.64
N PHE A 719 14.20 -7.07 -32.05
CA PHE A 719 13.67 -7.02 -33.41
C PHE A 719 14.10 -5.72 -34.11
N ALA A 720 15.33 -5.70 -34.63
CA ALA A 720 15.83 -4.63 -35.49
C ALA A 720 15.66 -4.98 -36.98
N SER A 721 14.74 -4.32 -37.69
CA SER A 721 14.34 -4.72 -39.06
C SER A 721 15.51 -4.82 -40.06
N TYR A 722 16.52 -3.95 -39.94
CA TYR A 722 17.71 -3.98 -40.79
C TYR A 722 18.62 -5.17 -40.45
N ARG A 723 18.81 -5.48 -39.14
CA ARG A 723 19.54 -6.68 -38.66
C ARG A 723 18.95 -7.98 -39.22
N TRP A 724 17.63 -8.01 -39.40
CA TRP A 724 16.87 -9.11 -40.00
C TRP A 724 16.74 -9.04 -41.54
N GLY A 725 17.57 -8.22 -42.20
CA GLY A 725 17.70 -8.17 -43.66
C GLY A 725 16.62 -7.36 -44.40
N ALA A 726 15.68 -6.74 -43.69
CA ALA A 726 14.65 -5.88 -44.28
C ALA A 726 15.17 -4.44 -44.46
N THR A 727 16.31 -4.28 -45.16
CA THR A 727 17.05 -3.01 -45.25
C THR A 727 16.20 -1.86 -45.80
N GLU A 728 15.29 -2.13 -46.75
CA GLU A 728 14.43 -1.12 -47.40
C GLU A 728 13.11 -0.86 -46.65
N PHE A 729 12.96 -1.40 -45.45
CA PHE A 729 11.77 -1.19 -44.64
C PHE A 729 11.77 0.15 -43.91
N TYR A 730 12.90 0.52 -43.27
CA TYR A 730 12.99 1.66 -42.37
C TYR A 730 14.18 2.55 -42.73
N GLY A 731 13.96 3.87 -42.72
CA GLY A 731 14.98 4.88 -42.98
C GLY A 731 14.49 5.99 -43.93
N LYS A 732 15.39 6.92 -44.30
CA LYS A 732 15.01 8.11 -45.08
C LYS A 732 14.52 7.72 -46.47
N GLY A 733 13.27 8.05 -46.80
CA GLY A 733 12.63 7.70 -48.08
C GLY A 733 12.22 6.23 -48.25
N LYS A 734 12.29 5.40 -47.19
CA LYS A 734 11.95 3.97 -47.22
C LYS A 734 10.48 3.71 -46.89
N LYS A 735 10.06 2.43 -46.79
CA LYS A 735 8.64 2.04 -46.60
C LYS A 735 8.02 2.71 -45.36
N VAL A 736 8.78 2.78 -44.28
CA VAL A 736 8.63 3.70 -43.15
C VAL A 736 9.67 4.80 -43.32
N ASP A 737 9.23 5.98 -43.71
CA ASP A 737 10.08 7.10 -44.11
C ASP A 737 10.46 7.94 -42.88
N THR A 738 11.72 7.88 -42.45
CA THR A 738 12.21 8.61 -41.26
C THR A 738 12.38 10.12 -41.47
N SER A 739 12.18 10.64 -42.69
CA SER A 739 12.13 12.09 -42.91
C SER A 739 10.82 12.75 -42.46
N LYS A 740 9.87 11.96 -41.95
CA LYS A 740 8.54 12.40 -41.51
C LYS A 740 8.18 11.73 -40.19
N LYS A 741 7.29 12.38 -39.42
CA LYS A 741 6.62 11.77 -38.28
C LYS A 741 5.94 10.45 -38.65
N MET A 742 5.91 9.50 -37.73
CA MET A 742 5.22 8.20 -37.88
C MET A 742 4.52 7.81 -36.58
N THR A 743 3.41 7.08 -36.66
CA THR A 743 2.80 6.43 -35.50
C THR A 743 3.38 5.03 -35.35
N VAL A 744 3.94 4.74 -34.18
CA VAL A 744 4.44 3.42 -33.77
C VAL A 744 3.43 2.80 -32.80
N THR A 745 3.05 1.56 -33.03
CA THR A 745 2.15 0.79 -32.14
C THR A 745 2.78 -0.55 -31.80
N THR A 746 2.74 -0.92 -30.51
CA THR A 746 3.24 -2.18 -29.99
C THR A 746 2.13 -2.90 -29.23
N GLN A 747 1.87 -4.17 -29.56
CA GLN A 747 0.78 -4.97 -28.99
C GLN A 747 1.33 -6.13 -28.15
N PHE A 748 0.86 -6.28 -26.91
CA PHE A 748 1.31 -7.29 -25.96
C PHE A 748 0.30 -8.43 -25.84
N VAL A 749 0.38 -9.37 -26.77
CA VAL A 749 -0.59 -10.47 -26.91
C VAL A 749 -0.36 -11.50 -25.80
N THR A 750 -1.46 -12.05 -25.27
CA THR A 750 -1.43 -13.07 -24.21
C THR A 750 -2.11 -14.36 -24.68
N LYS A 751 -1.70 -15.51 -24.13
CA LYS A 751 -2.17 -16.85 -24.55
C LYS A 751 -3.70 -17.04 -24.51
N ASP A 752 -4.41 -16.30 -23.65
CA ASP A 752 -5.87 -16.34 -23.53
C ASP A 752 -6.58 -15.04 -23.98
N ASN A 753 -5.83 -14.06 -24.53
CA ASN A 753 -6.30 -12.71 -24.87
C ASN A 753 -6.94 -11.97 -23.68
N THR A 754 -6.43 -12.19 -22.46
CA THR A 754 -6.82 -11.46 -21.25
C THR A 754 -5.63 -10.79 -20.57
N ASP A 755 -5.90 -9.72 -19.83
CA ASP A 755 -4.93 -8.97 -19.03
C ASP A 755 -4.18 -9.83 -17.99
N ARG A 756 -4.68 -11.04 -17.72
CA ARG A 756 -4.11 -11.99 -16.75
C ARG A 756 -3.30 -13.11 -17.42
N GLY A 757 -3.60 -13.44 -18.68
CA GLY A 757 -2.93 -14.49 -19.44
C GLY A 757 -1.41 -14.33 -19.53
N GLU A 758 -0.71 -15.41 -19.82
CA GLU A 758 0.73 -15.37 -20.04
C GLU A 758 1.07 -14.57 -21.30
N LEU A 759 2.06 -13.67 -21.24
CA LEU A 759 2.56 -12.94 -22.42
C LEU A 759 3.16 -13.95 -23.39
N SER A 760 2.68 -13.95 -24.63
CA SER A 760 3.07 -14.92 -25.67
C SER A 760 3.77 -14.28 -26.86
N GLU A 761 3.43 -13.04 -27.18
CA GLU A 761 3.89 -12.40 -28.40
C GLU A 761 3.87 -10.87 -28.27
N ILE A 762 4.91 -10.20 -28.80
CA ILE A 762 4.97 -8.75 -28.91
C ILE A 762 5.00 -8.36 -30.40
N ARG A 763 3.94 -7.70 -30.87
CA ARG A 763 3.79 -7.27 -32.28
C ARG A 763 4.11 -5.80 -32.46
N ARG A 764 4.61 -5.44 -33.65
CA ARG A 764 4.89 -4.06 -34.07
C ARG A 764 4.06 -3.68 -35.30
N VAL A 765 3.40 -2.53 -35.25
CA VAL A 765 2.69 -1.92 -36.38
C VAL A 765 3.15 -0.47 -36.52
N TYR A 766 3.35 -0.03 -37.76
CA TYR A 766 3.63 1.37 -38.11
C TYR A 766 2.49 1.93 -38.94
N VAL A 767 2.11 3.19 -38.69
CA VAL A 767 1.18 3.94 -39.54
C VAL A 767 1.81 5.27 -39.93
N GLN A 768 1.77 5.58 -41.23
CA GLN A 768 2.30 6.83 -41.79
C GLN A 768 1.53 7.17 -43.06
N ASP A 769 1.25 8.45 -43.28
CA ASP A 769 0.39 8.94 -44.38
C ASP A 769 -1.00 8.25 -44.40
N GLY A 770 -1.53 7.94 -43.21
CA GLY A 770 -2.78 7.19 -43.01
C GLY A 770 -2.73 5.71 -43.38
N LYS A 771 -1.56 5.18 -43.77
CA LYS A 771 -1.38 3.80 -44.28
C LYS A 771 -0.55 2.97 -43.31
N ILE A 772 -0.99 1.73 -43.10
CA ILE A 772 -0.25 0.70 -42.35
C ILE A 772 1.01 0.32 -43.15
N LYS A 773 2.18 0.32 -42.51
CA LYS A 773 3.46 -0.06 -43.12
C LYS A 773 3.93 -1.40 -42.53
N GLY A 774 3.37 -2.51 -42.99
CA GLY A 774 3.85 -3.86 -42.64
C GLY A 774 5.16 -4.23 -43.36
N MET A 775 5.96 -5.14 -42.80
CA MET A 775 7.18 -5.66 -43.46
C MET A 775 6.80 -6.65 -44.58
N THR A 776 7.53 -6.65 -45.70
CA THR A 776 7.21 -7.52 -46.87
C THR A 776 8.02 -8.83 -46.92
N LYS A 777 9.07 -8.92 -46.10
CA LYS A 777 9.89 -10.11 -45.76
C LYS A 777 10.44 -9.82 -44.36
N PRO A 778 10.11 -10.63 -43.33
CA PRO A 778 11.01 -11.70 -42.89
C PRO A 778 10.27 -13.04 -42.68
N THR A 779 10.92 -14.04 -42.07
CA THR A 779 10.32 -15.31 -41.63
C THR A 779 9.44 -15.20 -40.38
N ALA A 780 9.52 -14.08 -39.66
CA ALA A 780 8.63 -13.69 -38.56
C ALA A 780 8.53 -12.15 -38.54
N ASP A 781 7.40 -11.60 -38.06
CA ASP A 781 7.13 -10.16 -37.96
C ASP A 781 6.85 -9.68 -36.51
N SER A 782 6.95 -10.59 -35.55
CA SER A 782 6.72 -10.37 -34.11
C SER A 782 7.73 -11.13 -33.25
N LEU A 783 7.80 -10.78 -31.97
CA LEU A 783 8.63 -11.46 -30.98
C LEU A 783 7.82 -12.55 -30.26
N THR A 784 8.21 -13.80 -30.45
CA THR A 784 7.74 -14.96 -29.67
C THR A 784 8.92 -15.67 -29.01
N GLU A 785 8.68 -16.61 -28.09
CA GLU A 785 9.75 -17.37 -27.42
C GLU A 785 10.54 -18.24 -28.42
N GLU A 786 9.86 -18.73 -29.47
CA GLU A 786 10.45 -19.46 -30.59
C GLU A 786 11.34 -18.54 -31.43
N PHE A 787 10.89 -17.31 -31.75
CA PHE A 787 11.72 -16.31 -32.42
C PHE A 787 12.96 -15.96 -31.59
N CYS A 788 12.80 -15.71 -30.29
CA CYS A 788 13.92 -15.39 -29.40
C CYS A 788 14.96 -16.51 -29.33
N THR A 789 14.50 -17.76 -29.30
CA THR A 789 15.38 -18.93 -29.31
C THR A 789 16.11 -19.08 -30.65
N ALA A 790 15.39 -18.91 -31.77
CA ALA A 790 15.95 -19.02 -33.12
C ALA A 790 16.94 -17.87 -33.44
N ASN A 791 16.62 -16.62 -33.06
CA ASN A 791 17.47 -15.43 -33.16
C ASN A 791 18.86 -15.74 -32.56
N LYS A 792 18.92 -16.05 -31.26
CA LYS A 792 20.16 -16.29 -30.54
C LYS A 792 20.94 -17.50 -31.09
N GLN A 793 20.24 -18.54 -31.54
CA GLN A 793 20.87 -19.69 -32.22
C GLN A 793 21.50 -19.33 -33.58
N MET A 794 20.85 -18.46 -34.37
CA MET A 794 21.36 -18.05 -35.69
C MET A 794 22.49 -17.02 -35.62
N THR A 795 22.49 -16.13 -34.63
CA THR A 795 23.55 -15.12 -34.45
C THR A 795 24.75 -15.65 -33.66
N GLY A 796 24.54 -16.68 -32.84
CA GLY A 796 25.52 -17.18 -31.88
C GLY A 796 25.60 -16.36 -30.59
N ASP A 797 24.66 -15.44 -30.36
CA ASP A 797 24.55 -14.63 -29.15
C ASP A 797 24.08 -15.50 -27.96
N GLU A 798 24.45 -15.15 -26.72
CA GLU A 798 23.99 -15.92 -25.55
C GLU A 798 22.50 -15.67 -25.27
N ASN A 799 21.68 -16.73 -25.22
CA ASN A 799 20.26 -16.63 -24.87
C ASN A 799 20.06 -16.44 -23.35
N HIS A 800 20.53 -15.32 -22.79
CA HIS A 800 20.30 -14.94 -21.40
C HIS A 800 18.82 -14.60 -21.16
N PHE A 801 18.11 -14.09 -22.18
CA PHE A 801 16.66 -13.85 -22.20
C PHE A 801 15.85 -15.07 -21.74
N GLY A 802 16.03 -16.21 -22.42
CA GLY A 802 15.38 -17.48 -22.11
C GLY A 802 15.85 -18.06 -20.77
N LYS A 803 17.15 -17.94 -20.44
CA LYS A 803 17.69 -18.35 -19.12
C LYS A 803 17.05 -17.58 -17.95
N ASN A 804 16.66 -16.32 -18.13
CA ASN A 804 15.94 -15.53 -17.15
C ASN A 804 14.41 -15.68 -17.21
N GLY A 805 13.89 -16.55 -18.09
CA GLY A 805 12.47 -16.94 -18.15
C GLY A 805 11.63 -16.22 -19.22
N GLY A 806 12.28 -15.57 -20.19
CA GLY A 806 11.69 -15.16 -21.47
C GLY A 806 10.47 -14.24 -21.39
N LEU A 807 9.61 -14.29 -22.40
CA LEU A 807 8.41 -13.46 -22.50
C LEU A 807 7.48 -13.66 -21.29
N LYS A 808 7.43 -14.87 -20.73
CA LYS A 808 6.70 -15.11 -19.48
C LYS A 808 7.21 -14.21 -18.35
N ARG A 809 8.53 -14.12 -18.14
CA ARG A 809 9.12 -13.35 -17.03
C ARG A 809 8.86 -11.86 -17.18
N LEU A 810 8.94 -11.35 -18.42
CA LEU A 810 8.56 -9.98 -18.70
C LEU A 810 7.07 -9.75 -18.46
N GLY A 811 6.20 -10.68 -18.88
CA GLY A 811 4.77 -10.65 -18.57
C GLY A 811 4.46 -10.65 -17.07
N ASP A 812 5.19 -11.42 -16.26
CA ASP A 812 5.07 -11.40 -14.79
C ASP A 812 5.46 -10.01 -14.19
N SER A 813 6.29 -9.23 -14.91
CA SER A 813 6.71 -7.87 -14.54
C SER A 813 5.70 -6.81 -14.99
N MET A 814 5.25 -6.88 -16.25
CA MET A 814 4.17 -6.03 -16.80
C MET A 814 2.87 -6.12 -15.99
N ALA A 815 2.62 -7.24 -15.29
CA ALA A 815 1.48 -7.44 -14.39
C ALA A 815 1.55 -6.63 -13.08
N LYS A 816 2.72 -6.08 -12.70
CA LYS A 816 2.87 -5.13 -11.59
C LYS A 816 2.66 -3.67 -12.02
N GLY A 817 2.74 -3.41 -13.31
CA GLY A 817 2.88 -2.08 -13.89
C GLY A 817 4.35 -1.70 -14.09
N MET A 818 4.63 -0.93 -15.14
CA MET A 818 5.96 -0.40 -15.46
C MET A 818 5.87 1.12 -15.70
N VAL A 819 6.96 1.84 -15.48
CA VAL A 819 7.06 3.30 -15.68
C VAL A 819 7.43 3.60 -17.14
N LEU A 820 6.73 4.55 -17.76
CA LEU A 820 7.06 5.06 -19.10
C LEU A 820 8.29 5.98 -19.01
N VAL A 821 9.27 5.72 -19.87
CA VAL A 821 10.48 6.52 -20.05
C VAL A 821 10.55 7.06 -21.49
N MET A 822 11.02 8.30 -21.64
CA MET A 822 11.41 8.90 -22.92
C MET A 822 12.79 9.53 -22.75
N SER A 823 13.72 9.30 -23.69
CA SER A 823 15.08 9.83 -23.60
C SER A 823 15.69 10.19 -24.96
N ILE A 824 16.79 10.93 -24.92
CA ILE A 824 17.71 11.12 -26.03
C ILE A 824 19.14 11.05 -25.49
N TRP A 825 20.00 10.24 -26.12
CA TRP A 825 21.34 9.91 -25.60
C TRP A 825 22.32 9.46 -26.70
N ASP A 826 23.62 9.48 -26.37
CA ASP A 826 24.72 8.92 -27.17
C ASP A 826 25.56 7.92 -26.35
N ASP A 827 26.33 7.07 -27.04
CA ASP A 827 26.87 5.83 -26.47
C ASP A 827 28.41 5.83 -26.36
N GLY A 828 28.90 6.20 -25.18
CA GLY A 828 30.32 6.17 -24.85
C GLY A 828 30.95 4.77 -24.78
N GLU A 829 30.17 3.69 -24.72
CA GLU A 829 30.69 2.32 -24.63
C GLU A 829 30.84 1.69 -26.03
N ALA A 830 29.76 1.64 -26.81
CA ALA A 830 29.69 0.97 -28.11
C ALA A 830 29.36 1.88 -29.32
N LYS A 831 29.34 3.21 -29.16
CA LYS A 831 29.20 4.21 -30.25
C LYS A 831 27.96 4.00 -31.13
N MET A 832 26.88 3.49 -30.54
CA MET A 832 25.58 3.18 -31.15
C MET A 832 25.62 2.09 -32.25
N GLN A 833 26.78 1.47 -32.49
CA GLN A 833 26.99 0.49 -33.56
C GLN A 833 26.11 -0.76 -33.42
N TRP A 834 25.69 -1.07 -32.18
CA TRP A 834 24.76 -2.16 -31.84
C TRP A 834 23.31 -1.88 -32.30
N LEU A 835 22.99 -0.65 -32.72
CA LEU A 835 21.71 -0.22 -33.29
C LEU A 835 21.84 0.12 -34.78
N ASP A 836 22.82 0.93 -35.18
CA ASP A 836 22.85 1.59 -36.50
C ASP A 836 24.07 1.27 -37.39
N GLY A 837 25.07 0.55 -36.87
CA GLY A 837 26.34 0.27 -37.55
C GLY A 837 26.59 -1.21 -37.81
N THR A 838 27.83 -1.67 -37.53
CA THR A 838 28.20 -3.10 -37.55
C THR A 838 28.78 -3.51 -36.19
N TYR A 839 28.19 -4.51 -35.55
CA TYR A 839 28.50 -4.87 -34.16
C TYR A 839 28.41 -6.40 -33.90
N PRO A 840 29.35 -7.00 -33.15
CA PRO A 840 30.46 -6.36 -32.44
C PRO A 840 31.60 -5.88 -33.36
N PRO A 841 32.43 -4.91 -32.91
CA PRO A 841 33.54 -4.38 -33.70
C PRO A 841 34.48 -5.48 -34.20
N GLY A 842 34.92 -5.35 -35.46
CA GLY A 842 35.83 -6.31 -36.09
C GLY A 842 35.18 -7.57 -36.69
N LYS A 843 33.88 -7.83 -36.48
CA LYS A 843 33.18 -8.84 -37.30
C LYS A 843 32.90 -8.30 -38.71
N SER A 844 32.94 -9.18 -39.72
CA SER A 844 32.48 -8.83 -41.07
C SER A 844 31.00 -8.47 -41.05
N ALA A 845 30.63 -7.44 -41.82
CA ALA A 845 29.25 -7.03 -42.05
C ALA A 845 28.41 -8.10 -42.78
N ASP A 846 29.05 -9.07 -43.44
CA ASP A 846 28.38 -10.25 -44.03
C ASP A 846 28.00 -11.31 -42.99
N THR A 847 28.49 -11.19 -41.75
CA THR A 847 28.09 -12.09 -40.67
C THR A 847 26.62 -11.84 -40.34
N PHE A 848 25.81 -12.89 -40.37
CA PHE A 848 24.38 -12.80 -40.08
C PHE A 848 24.14 -12.15 -38.70
N GLY A 849 23.28 -11.12 -38.67
CA GLY A 849 22.98 -10.33 -37.47
C GLY A 849 24.10 -9.39 -36.99
N ALA A 850 25.22 -9.23 -37.69
CA ALA A 850 26.27 -8.28 -37.31
C ALA A 850 26.04 -6.87 -37.88
N LYS A 851 25.54 -6.74 -39.11
CA LYS A 851 25.19 -5.44 -39.71
C LYS A 851 23.78 -5.01 -39.29
N ARG A 852 23.64 -3.77 -38.81
CA ARG A 852 22.43 -3.28 -38.11
C ARG A 852 21.91 -1.95 -38.66
N GLY A 853 22.72 -1.25 -39.44
CA GLY A 853 22.29 -0.13 -40.28
C GLY A 853 23.36 0.22 -41.32
N THR A 854 23.43 1.51 -41.66
CA THR A 854 24.38 2.06 -42.64
C THR A 854 25.37 3.06 -42.04
N CYS A 855 25.50 3.12 -40.71
CA CYS A 855 26.44 4.01 -40.06
C CYS A 855 27.85 3.41 -40.05
N GLU A 856 28.84 4.20 -40.45
CA GLU A 856 30.24 3.78 -40.43
C GLU A 856 30.77 3.66 -38.98
N ALA A 857 31.84 2.89 -38.81
CA ALA A 857 32.46 2.67 -37.51
C ALA A 857 32.90 4.00 -36.86
N ASN A 858 32.73 4.11 -35.54
CA ASN A 858 33.06 5.28 -34.72
C ASN A 858 32.30 6.59 -35.06
N THR A 859 31.32 6.59 -35.96
CA THR A 859 30.51 7.80 -36.25
C THR A 859 29.69 8.28 -35.04
N GLY A 860 29.35 7.37 -34.13
CA GLY A 860 28.75 7.66 -32.82
C GLY A 860 29.73 7.86 -31.67
N ASP A 861 30.99 8.23 -31.94
CA ASP A 861 31.88 8.73 -30.89
C ASP A 861 31.27 9.97 -30.20
N PRO A 862 31.12 10.00 -28.86
CA PRO A 862 30.47 11.11 -28.16
C PRO A 862 31.07 12.49 -28.46
N THR A 863 32.40 12.59 -28.46
CA THR A 863 33.11 13.87 -28.73
C THR A 863 32.75 14.41 -30.11
N THR A 864 32.72 13.51 -31.10
CA THR A 864 32.43 13.81 -32.50
C THR A 864 30.95 14.13 -32.71
N VAL A 865 30.04 13.29 -32.19
CA VAL A 865 28.60 13.40 -32.48
C VAL A 865 27.96 14.60 -31.78
N ARG A 866 28.40 14.93 -30.54
CA ARG A 866 27.98 16.13 -29.78
C ARG A 866 28.38 17.43 -30.47
N ALA A 867 29.59 17.48 -31.03
CA ALA A 867 30.11 18.64 -31.74
C ALA A 867 29.47 18.81 -33.14
N ALA A 868 29.22 17.71 -33.86
CA ALA A 868 28.69 17.75 -35.21
C ALA A 868 27.16 17.93 -35.27
N ASN A 869 26.41 17.51 -34.24
CA ASN A 869 24.94 17.46 -34.28
C ASN A 869 24.24 18.07 -33.04
N PRO A 870 24.62 19.26 -32.54
CA PRO A 870 24.05 19.82 -31.30
C PRO A 870 22.52 20.04 -31.37
N ASP A 871 22.00 20.40 -32.55
CA ASP A 871 20.56 20.61 -32.82
C ASP A 871 19.77 19.30 -33.04
N ALA A 872 20.41 18.13 -32.93
CA ALA A 872 19.74 16.84 -32.99
C ALA A 872 18.62 16.76 -31.94
N SER A 873 17.50 16.16 -32.30
CA SER A 873 16.31 16.16 -31.46
C SER A 873 15.33 15.04 -31.84
N VAL A 874 14.59 14.56 -30.84
CA VAL A 874 13.47 13.63 -31.01
C VAL A 874 12.19 14.31 -30.52
N THR A 875 11.07 14.08 -31.18
CA THR A 875 9.75 14.53 -30.68
C THR A 875 8.82 13.35 -30.49
N PHE A 876 8.36 13.16 -29.25
CA PHE A 876 7.36 12.15 -28.89
C PHE A 876 6.02 12.83 -28.65
N SER A 877 4.94 12.27 -29.20
CA SER A 877 3.60 12.86 -29.13
C SER A 877 2.47 11.83 -29.21
N ASN A 878 1.21 12.24 -28.99
CA ASN A 878 0.01 11.45 -29.29
C ASN A 878 -0.01 10.07 -28.58
N VAL A 879 0.57 9.98 -27.38
CA VAL A 879 0.77 8.72 -26.64
C VAL A 879 -0.57 8.13 -26.17
N LYS A 880 -0.82 6.85 -26.45
CA LYS A 880 -2.06 6.14 -26.14
C LYS A 880 -1.83 4.74 -25.57
N ILE A 881 -2.73 4.27 -24.72
CA ILE A 881 -2.83 2.87 -24.29
C ILE A 881 -4.29 2.41 -24.26
N GLY A 882 -4.57 1.21 -24.74
CA GLY A 882 -5.92 0.63 -24.74
C GLY A 882 -5.94 -0.86 -25.10
N PRO A 883 -7.13 -1.49 -25.19
CA PRO A 883 -7.28 -2.86 -25.71
C PRO A 883 -6.60 -3.05 -27.07
N ILE A 884 -6.16 -4.27 -27.35
CA ILE A 884 -5.60 -4.63 -28.66
C ILE A 884 -6.71 -4.54 -29.71
N VAL A 885 -6.58 -3.59 -30.65
CA VAL A 885 -7.49 -3.46 -31.79
C VAL A 885 -6.94 -4.32 -32.92
N LYS A 886 -7.82 -5.07 -33.62
CA LYS A 886 -7.45 -5.71 -34.88
C LYS A 886 -7.18 -4.63 -35.92
N VAL A 887 -5.90 -4.41 -36.21
CA VAL A 887 -5.47 -3.62 -37.36
C VAL A 887 -5.98 -4.34 -38.62
N ALA A 888 -6.91 -3.72 -39.33
CA ALA A 888 -7.49 -4.31 -40.53
C ALA A 888 -6.45 -4.37 -41.64
N ALA A 889 -6.00 -5.57 -41.99
CA ALA A 889 -5.33 -5.81 -43.25
C ALA A 889 -6.29 -5.47 -44.40
N ASP A 890 -5.78 -4.76 -45.40
CA ASP A 890 -6.43 -4.50 -46.69
C ASP A 890 -7.85 -3.91 -46.64
N ALA A 891 -7.95 -2.68 -46.13
CA ALA A 891 -8.95 -1.73 -46.59
C ALA A 891 -8.67 -1.28 -48.05
N ALA A 892 -8.68 -2.23 -48.98
CA ALA A 892 -8.53 -2.02 -50.42
C ALA A 892 -9.79 -1.33 -50.98
N GLY A 893 -9.88 -0.01 -50.77
CA GLY A 893 -11.03 0.80 -51.16
C GLY A 893 -12.06 1.00 -50.04
N GLY A 894 -11.64 1.50 -48.87
CA GLY A 894 -12.54 1.94 -47.81
C GLY A 894 -12.04 3.22 -47.13
N THR A 895 -12.90 4.24 -47.02
CA THR A 895 -12.58 5.47 -46.28
C THR A 895 -12.43 5.18 -44.79
N ALA A 896 -11.46 5.85 -44.14
CA ALA A 896 -11.23 5.71 -42.70
C ALA A 896 -12.50 6.00 -41.87
N PRO A 897 -12.69 5.33 -40.72
CA PRO A 897 -13.75 5.68 -39.77
C PRO A 897 -13.63 7.15 -39.37
N LYS A 898 -14.76 7.88 -39.40
CA LYS A 898 -14.84 9.24 -38.85
C LYS A 898 -15.28 9.18 -37.39
N ASN A 899 -14.48 9.83 -36.53
CA ASN A 899 -14.71 10.16 -35.12
C ASN A 899 -14.79 8.95 -34.18
#